data_AF-A0A9E3FYU1-F1
#
_entry.id   AF-A0A9E3FYU1-F1
#
_cell.length_a   1.000
_cell.length_b   1.000
_cell.length_c   1.000
_cell.angle_alpha   90.00
_cell.angle_beta   90.00
_cell.angle_gamma   90.00
#
_symmetry.space_group_name_H-M   'P 1'
#
loop_
_entity.id
_entity.type
_entity.pdbx_description
1 polymer ?
#
loop_
_entity_poly.entity_id
_entity_poly.type
_entity_poly.pdbx_seq_one_letter_code
_entity_poly.pdbx_strand_id
1 'polypeptide(L)'
;MTKAVPKIKLSPSRDIPFNKLVLSQSNVRRVKAGVSIEQLAESIAQRTLLQSLNVRAVLDGEGNETGMFEVPAGGRRYRALELLVKQKRMAKTQPVPCVVREGGIAEDDSLAENDERVGLHPLDQFRAFQTLRDAGLSEEDIAARHFVTAAIVKQRLRLASVSQRLHDVYAGDGMTLEQLMAFSVTADQARQEQVWENVSRSGYDEPYQIRRMLTENTVRASDRRARFIGLDAYEQAGGGILRDLFEHDDGGWLQDVALLDRLVTEKLTAEAEKIAKEGWKWISLAFEFPYAHASGLRALQGKPADLTSEEQATIDALNADQAKLEFDYQNADELPDEIDQRFGEIEAALTAFEERPLIYDPSEIARAGVFVSIDSEGQLSVDRGYVRPEDEPTVHDPEVGSHVDNSSTEGREAVATVRRTAISVASPAAEAEEEDEDVAKPLPDRLITELTAHRTLALRDALAESPAIAFQAVLHNFVLTAFYQFASSGSCLEIRLHTPTFPTQAPGLRESVSAKAVEARHESWKARLPKRETDLWEALTALDGTAQASLFAHCASFAVNALYEPASRYNQGPVTTHSVRSRLDQADVLARAIGLDMVQAGWRPTVENYLGRVTKPRILEAVREAKGESSAGLIDHLKKTDMAREAERLLESSGWLPEPLRLADVASAPAEQEGEASVLPEFLADDEDRDAAAHEDRPQLDAAE
;
A
#
# COMPACT_ATOMS: atom_id res chain seq x y z
N MET A 1 76.58 -20.40 -32.90
CA MET A 1 76.95 -19.07 -32.37
C MET A 1 75.69 -18.43 -31.82
N THR A 2 75.54 -18.38 -30.50
CA THR A 2 74.45 -17.67 -29.82
C THR A 2 74.67 -16.16 -29.98
N LYS A 3 73.78 -15.48 -30.72
CA LYS A 3 73.78 -14.00 -30.78
C LYS A 3 73.61 -13.46 -29.37
N ALA A 4 74.57 -12.66 -28.90
CA ALA A 4 74.48 -12.00 -27.61
C ALA A 4 73.23 -11.11 -27.58
N VAL A 5 72.42 -11.25 -26.52
CA VAL A 5 71.24 -10.40 -26.30
C VAL A 5 71.72 -8.95 -26.15
N PRO A 6 71.22 -8.01 -26.95
CA PRO A 6 71.60 -6.61 -26.84
C PRO A 6 71.18 -6.05 -25.48
N LYS A 7 72.14 -5.46 -24.76
CA LYS A 7 71.88 -4.77 -23.48
C LYS A 7 71.27 -3.40 -23.78
N ILE A 8 70.15 -3.09 -23.13
CA ILE A 8 69.48 -1.79 -23.25
C ILE A 8 70.27 -0.75 -22.44
N LYS A 9 70.44 0.45 -22.99
CA LYS A 9 70.93 1.64 -22.26
C LYS A 9 69.75 2.54 -21.96
N LEU A 10 69.61 2.96 -20.70
CA LEU A 10 68.57 3.92 -20.29
C LEU A 10 68.99 5.35 -20.62
N SER A 11 68.00 6.19 -20.89
CA SER A 11 68.18 7.63 -21.13
C SER A 11 68.74 8.34 -19.87
N PRO A 12 69.70 9.28 -20.02
CA PRO A 12 70.27 10.00 -18.89
C PRO A 12 69.28 11.06 -18.34
N SER A 13 69.25 11.21 -17.01
CA SER A 13 68.58 12.32 -16.33
C SER A 13 69.51 13.54 -16.27
N ARG A 14 68.99 14.73 -16.58
CA ARG A 14 69.74 15.99 -16.52
C ARG A 14 68.84 17.13 -16.05
N ASP A 15 69.36 17.97 -15.16
CA ASP A 15 68.67 19.20 -14.75
C ASP A 15 68.91 20.30 -15.79
N ILE A 16 67.83 20.83 -16.36
CA ILE A 16 67.89 21.83 -17.44
C ILE A 16 67.18 23.10 -16.97
N PRO A 17 67.81 24.29 -17.06
CA PRO A 17 67.15 25.54 -16.73
C PRO A 17 65.85 25.73 -17.52
N PHE A 18 64.77 26.17 -16.86
CA PHE A 18 63.44 26.28 -17.50
C PHE A 18 63.46 27.15 -18.78
N ASN A 19 64.25 28.23 -18.80
CA ASN A 19 64.41 29.09 -19.99
C ASN A 19 65.11 28.43 -21.19
N LYS A 20 65.61 27.21 -21.05
CA LYS A 20 66.17 26.38 -22.13
C LYS A 20 65.20 25.31 -22.63
N LEU A 21 64.02 25.20 -22.03
CA LEU A 21 62.96 24.28 -22.42
C LEU A 21 61.95 24.98 -23.33
N VAL A 22 61.49 24.27 -24.36
CA VAL A 22 60.45 24.75 -25.29
C VAL A 22 59.39 23.66 -25.45
N LEU A 23 58.11 24.03 -25.45
CA LEU A 23 57.03 23.07 -25.66
C LEU A 23 57.01 22.60 -27.12
N SER A 24 57.06 21.29 -27.36
CA SER A 24 56.99 20.73 -28.72
C SER A 24 55.55 20.74 -29.27
N GLN A 25 55.40 20.83 -30.59
CA GLN A 25 54.12 20.71 -31.30
C GLN A 25 53.63 19.25 -31.43
N SER A 26 54.52 18.28 -31.17
CA SER A 26 54.26 16.83 -31.26
C SER A 26 53.52 16.24 -30.07
N ASN A 27 53.04 17.07 -29.13
CA ASN A 27 52.25 16.60 -27.99
C ASN A 27 50.86 16.11 -28.45
N VAL A 28 50.58 14.83 -28.21
CA VAL A 28 49.38 14.14 -28.70
C VAL A 28 48.12 14.57 -27.92
N ARG A 29 48.27 15.07 -26.68
CA ARG A 29 47.14 15.42 -25.80
C ARG A 29 46.62 16.83 -26.07
N ARG A 30 45.65 16.95 -27.00
CA ARG A 30 45.06 18.23 -27.44
C ARG A 30 43.80 18.66 -26.68
N VAL A 31 43.11 17.73 -26.02
CA VAL A 31 41.86 17.99 -25.29
C VAL A 31 42.17 18.27 -23.81
N LYS A 32 41.56 19.33 -23.24
CA LYS A 32 41.65 19.66 -21.81
C LYS A 32 40.74 18.74 -20.99
N ALA A 33 41.24 17.57 -20.58
CA ALA A 33 40.56 16.70 -19.62
C ALA A 33 41.42 16.51 -18.35
N GLY A 34 40.80 16.59 -17.16
CA GLY A 34 41.43 16.40 -15.85
C GLY A 34 41.89 17.69 -15.15
N VAL A 35 42.77 17.54 -14.14
CA VAL A 35 43.31 18.61 -13.25
C VAL A 35 43.67 19.90 -14.02
N SER A 36 43.34 21.08 -13.51
CA SER A 36 43.69 22.32 -14.22
C SER A 36 45.22 22.59 -14.17
N ILE A 37 45.71 23.48 -15.04
CA ILE A 37 47.14 23.85 -15.03
C ILE A 37 47.47 24.61 -13.73
N GLU A 38 46.52 25.38 -13.22
CA GLU A 38 46.60 26.14 -11.98
C GLU A 38 46.70 25.21 -10.76
N GLN A 39 45.84 24.18 -10.68
CA GLN A 39 45.91 23.16 -9.64
C GLN A 39 47.23 22.39 -9.69
N LEU A 40 47.73 22.05 -10.90
CA LEU A 40 49.01 21.39 -11.06
C LEU A 40 50.18 22.29 -10.64
N ALA A 41 50.11 23.60 -10.89
CA ALA A 41 51.11 24.56 -10.45
C ALA A 41 51.17 24.66 -8.92
N GLU A 42 50.02 24.70 -8.25
CA GLU A 42 49.98 24.72 -6.79
C GLU A 42 50.52 23.41 -6.19
N SER A 43 50.17 22.26 -6.79
CA SER A 43 50.72 20.96 -6.39
C SER A 43 52.24 20.92 -6.51
N ILE A 44 52.81 21.44 -7.61
CA ILE A 44 54.26 21.55 -7.78
C ILE A 44 54.87 22.51 -6.74
N ALA A 45 54.21 23.63 -6.44
CA ALA A 45 54.71 24.56 -5.42
C ALA A 45 54.77 23.93 -4.03
N GLN A 46 53.83 23.04 -3.70
CA GLN A 46 53.78 22.34 -2.41
C GLN A 46 54.71 21.12 -2.35
N ARG A 47 54.80 20.35 -3.44
CA ARG A 47 55.37 18.99 -3.45
C ARG A 47 56.55 18.82 -4.41
N THR A 48 57.04 19.89 -5.01
CA THR A 48 58.00 19.90 -6.13
C THR A 48 57.51 19.11 -7.36
N LEU A 49 58.34 19.05 -8.41
CA LEU A 49 58.06 18.29 -9.62
C LEU A 49 58.32 16.79 -9.35
N LEU A 50 57.26 16.03 -9.10
CA LEU A 50 57.34 14.60 -8.78
C LEU A 50 57.71 13.69 -9.97
N GLN A 51 57.42 14.12 -11.20
CA GLN A 51 57.72 13.37 -12.41
C GLN A 51 58.43 14.27 -13.43
N SER A 52 59.66 13.91 -13.76
CA SER A 52 60.53 14.64 -14.69
C SER A 52 59.90 14.85 -16.06
N LEU A 53 60.36 15.88 -16.78
CA LEU A 53 59.95 16.13 -18.17
C LEU A 53 60.75 15.22 -19.12
N ASN A 54 60.09 14.66 -20.14
CA ASN A 54 60.81 14.00 -21.23
C ASN A 54 61.18 15.06 -22.27
N VAL A 55 62.45 15.13 -22.64
CA VAL A 55 62.98 16.18 -23.50
C VAL A 55 63.90 15.63 -24.59
N ARG A 56 64.00 16.35 -25.70
CA ARG A 56 64.94 16.07 -26.79
C ARG A 56 65.78 17.31 -27.08
N ALA A 57 67.05 17.11 -27.43
CA ALA A 57 67.91 18.21 -27.83
C ALA A 57 67.40 18.79 -29.16
N VAL A 58 67.25 20.12 -29.23
CA VAL A 58 67.02 20.80 -30.50
C VAL A 58 68.35 20.88 -31.23
N LEU A 59 68.43 20.24 -32.39
CA LEU A 59 69.63 20.23 -33.23
C LEU A 59 69.59 21.39 -34.23
N ASP A 60 70.76 21.96 -34.54
CA ASP A 60 70.91 22.92 -35.62
C ASP A 60 70.95 22.24 -37.01
N GLY A 61 71.06 23.04 -38.08
CA GLY A 61 71.13 22.53 -39.45
C GLY A 61 72.37 21.67 -39.76
N GLU A 62 73.34 21.61 -38.86
CA GLU A 62 74.55 20.79 -38.94
C GLU A 62 74.48 19.55 -38.02
N GLY A 63 73.39 19.40 -37.26
CA GLY A 63 73.16 18.27 -36.36
C GLY A 63 73.77 18.42 -34.96
N ASN A 64 74.25 19.62 -34.59
CA ASN A 64 74.80 19.88 -33.26
C ASN A 64 73.72 20.36 -32.29
N GLU A 65 73.88 20.08 -30.99
CA GLU A 65 72.95 20.55 -29.97
C GLU A 65 73.00 22.07 -29.81
N THR A 66 71.86 22.74 -30.02
CA THR A 66 71.72 24.20 -29.86
C THR A 66 71.74 24.66 -28.39
N GLY A 67 71.74 23.72 -27.45
CA GLY A 67 71.56 23.96 -26.02
C GLY A 67 70.11 24.27 -25.61
N MET A 68 69.15 24.19 -26.54
CA MET A 68 67.71 24.23 -26.28
C MET A 68 67.13 22.82 -26.33
N PHE A 69 66.08 22.57 -25.55
CA PHE A 69 65.44 21.26 -25.45
C PHE A 69 63.94 21.38 -25.69
N GLU A 70 63.41 20.54 -26.57
CA GLU A 70 61.98 20.45 -26.79
C GLU A 70 61.33 19.43 -25.83
N VAL A 71 60.11 19.73 -25.39
CA VAL A 71 59.32 18.89 -24.48
C VAL A 71 58.19 18.22 -25.27
N PRO A 72 58.43 17.02 -25.85
CA PRO A 72 57.38 16.26 -26.53
C PRO A 72 56.35 15.67 -25.56
N ALA A 73 56.80 15.19 -24.39
CA ALA A 73 55.96 14.56 -23.38
C ALA A 73 56.02 15.34 -22.05
N GLY A 74 54.86 15.57 -21.42
CA GLY A 74 54.75 16.39 -20.21
C GLY A 74 54.39 17.87 -20.39
N GLY A 75 53.77 18.25 -21.51
CA GLY A 75 53.37 19.63 -21.79
C GLY A 75 52.52 20.33 -20.71
N ARG A 76 51.68 19.59 -19.96
CA ARG A 76 50.90 20.15 -18.85
C ARG A 76 51.77 20.59 -17.68
N ARG A 77 52.80 19.79 -17.32
CA ARG A 77 53.79 20.13 -16.30
C ARG A 77 54.63 21.32 -16.74
N TYR A 78 55.05 21.35 -18.01
CA TYR A 78 55.73 22.51 -18.57
C TYR A 78 54.89 23.80 -18.45
N ARG A 79 53.60 23.76 -18.79
CA ARG A 79 52.68 24.90 -18.65
C ARG A 79 52.46 25.31 -17.19
N ALA A 80 52.41 24.36 -16.26
CA ALA A 80 52.30 24.66 -14.83
C ALA A 80 53.56 25.35 -14.28
N LEU A 81 54.75 24.89 -14.68
CA LEU A 81 56.03 25.57 -14.41
C LEU A 81 56.06 26.96 -15.04
N GLU A 82 55.59 27.10 -16.28
CA GLU A 82 55.47 28.39 -16.96
C GLU A 82 54.58 29.37 -16.17
N LEU A 83 53.47 28.86 -15.62
CA LEU A 83 52.56 29.64 -14.78
C LEU A 83 53.24 30.08 -13.48
N LEU A 84 53.99 29.19 -12.81
CA LEU A 84 54.76 29.54 -11.60
C LEU A 84 55.83 30.61 -11.87
N VAL A 85 56.48 30.58 -13.04
CA VAL A 85 57.40 31.64 -13.47
C VAL A 85 56.67 32.96 -13.69
N LYS A 86 55.53 32.94 -14.39
CA LYS A 86 54.71 34.15 -14.64
C LYS A 86 54.21 34.77 -13.32
N GLN A 87 53.84 33.93 -12.35
CA GLN A 87 53.46 34.33 -11.00
C GLN A 87 54.64 34.75 -10.11
N LYS A 88 55.89 34.70 -10.63
CA LYS A 88 57.14 34.99 -9.89
C LYS A 88 57.38 34.08 -8.67
N ARG A 89 56.73 32.92 -8.63
CA ARG A 89 56.95 31.87 -7.61
C ARG A 89 58.10 30.93 -7.97
N MET A 90 58.59 30.98 -9.21
CA MET A 90 59.77 30.24 -9.69
C MET A 90 60.66 31.13 -10.58
N ALA A 91 61.98 31.02 -10.46
CA ALA A 91 62.93 31.70 -11.34
C ALA A 91 63.00 31.05 -12.73
N LYS A 92 63.21 31.84 -13.79
CA LYS A 92 63.38 31.34 -15.18
C LYS A 92 64.61 30.43 -15.35
N THR A 93 65.59 30.56 -14.47
CA THR A 93 66.84 29.79 -14.46
C THR A 93 66.78 28.59 -13.53
N GLN A 94 65.64 28.33 -12.88
CA GLN A 94 65.47 27.19 -11.99
C GLN A 94 65.79 25.90 -12.76
N PRO A 95 66.70 25.05 -12.25
CA PRO A 95 66.96 23.74 -12.84
C PRO A 95 65.72 22.85 -12.73
N VAL A 96 65.26 22.31 -13.87
CA VAL A 96 64.10 21.41 -13.97
C VAL A 96 64.60 19.98 -14.27
N PRO A 97 64.23 18.97 -13.48
CA PRO A 97 64.60 17.59 -13.73
C PRO A 97 64.01 17.07 -15.05
N CYS A 98 64.87 16.66 -15.99
CA CYS A 98 64.48 16.17 -17.30
C CYS A 98 65.14 14.82 -17.63
N VAL A 99 64.49 13.99 -18.44
CA VAL A 99 65.05 12.77 -19.04
C VAL A 99 65.29 13.04 -20.52
N VAL A 100 66.54 12.93 -20.98
CA VAL A 100 66.92 13.28 -22.35
C VAL A 100 66.83 12.06 -23.27
N ARG A 101 65.96 12.12 -24.28
CA ARG A 101 65.83 11.08 -25.32
C ARG A 101 66.74 11.40 -26.51
N GLU A 102 67.56 10.42 -26.90
CA GLU A 102 68.53 10.54 -28.00
C GLU A 102 68.03 9.89 -29.32
N GLY A 103 66.87 9.21 -29.32
CA GLY A 103 66.32 8.53 -30.50
C GLY A 103 64.82 8.24 -30.41
N GLY A 104 64.24 7.66 -31.47
CA GLY A 104 62.80 7.40 -31.60
C GLY A 104 62.01 8.56 -32.20
N ILE A 105 60.68 8.46 -32.24
CA ILE A 105 59.77 9.50 -32.77
C ILE A 105 59.07 10.21 -31.60
N ALA A 106 58.97 11.54 -31.65
CA ALA A 106 58.49 12.36 -30.52
C ALA A 106 57.01 12.09 -30.18
N GLU A 107 56.19 11.83 -31.21
CA GLU A 107 54.78 11.48 -31.09
C GLU A 107 54.59 10.13 -30.38
N ASP A 108 55.46 9.16 -30.67
CA ASP A 108 55.41 7.80 -30.09
C ASP A 108 55.78 7.82 -28.60
N ASP A 109 56.83 8.54 -28.23
CA ASP A 109 57.18 8.77 -26.81
C ASP A 109 56.04 9.48 -26.06
N SER A 110 55.38 10.46 -26.69
CA SER A 110 54.24 11.15 -26.10
C SER A 110 53.01 10.25 -25.97
N LEU A 111 52.79 9.30 -26.89
CA LEU A 111 51.68 8.35 -26.82
C LEU A 111 51.94 7.30 -25.74
N ALA A 112 53.12 6.66 -25.77
CA ALA A 112 53.53 5.65 -24.81
C ALA A 112 53.48 6.16 -23.36
N GLU A 113 53.92 7.40 -23.08
CA GLU A 113 53.81 7.98 -21.74
C GLU A 113 52.35 8.06 -21.23
N ASN A 114 51.39 8.31 -22.13
CA ASN A 114 49.99 8.40 -21.76
C ASN A 114 49.33 7.01 -21.66
N ASP A 115 49.68 6.07 -22.55
CA ASP A 115 49.08 4.73 -22.62
C ASP A 115 49.59 3.82 -21.50
N GLU A 116 50.86 3.93 -21.11
CA GLU A 116 51.45 3.14 -20.01
C GLU A 116 50.97 3.60 -18.62
N ARG A 117 50.23 4.71 -18.53
CA ARG A 117 49.76 5.27 -17.26
C ARG A 117 48.52 4.53 -16.77
N VAL A 118 48.72 3.58 -15.86
CA VAL A 118 47.63 2.99 -15.07
C VAL A 118 47.25 3.94 -13.93
N GLY A 119 45.98 4.32 -13.87
CA GLY A 119 45.45 5.13 -12.76
C GLY A 119 45.50 4.37 -11.44
N LEU A 120 45.63 5.09 -10.34
CA LEU A 120 45.49 4.49 -9.00
C LEU A 120 44.10 3.87 -8.87
N HIS A 121 44.02 2.63 -8.39
CA HIS A 121 42.72 2.00 -8.14
C HIS A 121 41.94 2.80 -7.08
N PRO A 122 40.61 2.99 -7.22
CA PRO A 122 39.83 3.76 -6.25
C PRO A 122 40.03 3.29 -4.80
N LEU A 123 40.10 1.98 -4.57
CA LEU A 123 40.36 1.42 -3.24
C LEU A 123 41.66 1.92 -2.60
N ASP A 124 42.73 2.04 -3.38
CA ASP A 124 44.02 2.52 -2.87
C ASP A 124 43.95 3.99 -2.49
N GLN A 125 43.14 4.78 -3.20
CA GLN A 125 42.87 6.17 -2.82
C GLN A 125 42.14 6.24 -1.47
N PHE A 126 41.17 5.34 -1.22
CA PHE A 126 40.41 5.31 0.04
C PHE A 126 41.34 5.01 1.22
N ARG A 127 42.17 3.96 1.07
CA ARG A 127 43.18 3.54 2.04
C ARG A 127 44.23 4.63 2.30
N ALA A 128 44.66 5.33 1.25
CA ALA A 128 45.57 6.47 1.38
C ALA A 128 44.96 7.60 2.23
N PHE A 129 43.68 7.94 2.02
CA PHE A 129 43.01 8.97 2.82
C PHE A 129 42.83 8.55 4.27
N GLN A 130 42.52 7.27 4.51
CA GLN A 130 42.45 6.73 5.86
C GLN A 130 43.81 6.75 6.56
N THR A 131 44.89 6.40 5.86
CA THR A 131 46.25 6.48 6.41
C THR A 131 46.62 7.92 6.82
N LEU A 132 46.21 8.92 6.03
CA LEU A 132 46.40 10.33 6.37
C LEU A 132 45.55 10.76 7.57
N ARG A 133 44.31 10.27 7.68
CA ARG A 133 43.44 10.47 8.86
C ARG A 133 44.09 9.92 10.13
N ASP A 134 44.59 8.69 10.06
CA ASP A 134 45.22 7.99 11.19
C ASP A 134 46.54 8.66 11.60
N ALA A 135 47.22 9.33 10.65
CA ALA A 135 48.38 10.18 10.91
C ALA A 135 48.03 11.55 11.56
N GLY A 136 46.75 11.81 11.85
CA GLY A 136 46.29 12.99 12.59
C GLY A 136 45.87 14.19 11.74
N LEU A 137 45.71 14.04 10.41
CA LEU A 137 45.24 15.12 9.54
C LEU A 137 43.72 15.26 9.55
N SER A 138 43.23 16.50 9.54
CA SER A 138 41.79 16.82 9.46
C SER A 138 41.18 16.56 8.07
N GLU A 139 39.84 16.60 7.91
CA GLU A 139 39.17 16.39 6.60
C GLU A 139 39.51 17.52 5.65
N GLU A 140 39.58 18.72 6.20
CA GLU A 140 39.92 19.97 5.57
C GLU A 140 41.37 19.97 5.09
N ASP A 141 42.31 19.49 5.92
CA ASP A 141 43.73 19.42 5.54
C ASP A 141 43.97 18.42 4.41
N ILE A 142 43.34 17.25 4.47
CA ILE A 142 43.43 16.25 3.41
C ILE A 142 42.80 16.81 2.12
N ALA A 143 41.64 17.45 2.23
CA ALA A 143 40.95 18.07 1.11
C ALA A 143 41.82 19.12 0.40
N ALA A 144 42.40 20.04 1.17
CA ALA A 144 43.30 21.07 0.67
C ALA A 144 44.54 20.48 -0.02
N ARG A 145 45.16 19.45 0.58
CA ARG A 145 46.36 18.80 0.04
C ARG A 145 46.09 18.02 -1.25
N HIS A 146 44.88 17.50 -1.42
CA HIS A 146 44.50 16.69 -2.58
C HIS A 146 43.66 17.46 -3.60
N PHE A 147 43.42 18.76 -3.37
CA PHE A 147 42.61 19.63 -4.23
C PHE A 147 41.20 19.08 -4.48
N VAL A 148 40.59 18.52 -3.43
CA VAL A 148 39.20 18.03 -3.40
C VAL A 148 38.42 18.76 -2.31
N THR A 149 37.11 18.59 -2.26
CA THR A 149 36.28 19.13 -1.18
C THR A 149 36.36 18.23 0.07
N ALA A 150 36.09 18.79 1.25
CA ALA A 150 36.00 18.00 2.49
C ALA A 150 34.92 16.90 2.37
N ALA A 151 33.81 17.17 1.67
CA ALA A 151 32.78 16.18 1.37
C ALA A 151 33.32 14.95 0.62
N ILE A 152 34.19 15.16 -0.38
CA ILE A 152 34.84 14.04 -1.10
C ILE A 152 35.72 13.24 -0.13
N VAL A 153 36.48 13.90 0.75
CA VAL A 153 37.32 13.19 1.73
C VAL A 153 36.44 12.36 2.67
N LYS A 154 35.34 12.93 3.18
CA LYS A 154 34.39 12.22 4.04
C LYS A 154 33.79 10.99 3.35
N GLN A 155 33.38 11.11 2.10
CA GLN A 155 32.90 9.98 1.29
C GLN A 155 33.98 8.89 1.13
N ARG A 156 35.22 9.28 0.82
CA ARG A 156 36.34 8.34 0.65
C ARG A 156 36.68 7.61 1.95
N LEU A 157 36.65 8.32 3.07
CA LEU A 157 36.82 7.72 4.40
C LEU A 157 35.66 6.77 4.76
N ARG A 158 34.43 7.10 4.35
CA ARG A 158 33.28 6.21 4.54
C ARG A 158 33.44 4.89 3.78
N LEU A 159 33.90 4.93 2.53
CA LEU A 159 34.22 3.72 1.75
C LEU A 159 35.38 2.92 2.36
N ALA A 160 36.36 3.62 2.94
CA ALA A 160 37.47 2.98 3.64
C ALA A 160 37.03 2.24 4.92
N SER A 161 35.88 2.61 5.51
CA SER A 161 35.34 1.95 6.70
C SER A 161 34.59 0.63 6.44
N VAL A 162 34.30 0.31 5.17
CA VAL A 162 33.64 -0.95 4.76
C VAL A 162 34.54 -2.16 5.09
N SER A 163 33.94 -3.33 5.34
CA SER A 163 34.67 -4.57 5.66
C SER A 163 35.82 -4.85 4.69
N GLN A 164 36.95 -5.26 5.26
CA GLN A 164 38.14 -5.68 4.53
C GLN A 164 37.83 -6.80 3.52
N ARG A 165 36.92 -7.72 3.85
CA ARG A 165 36.52 -8.82 2.95
C ARG A 165 35.86 -8.29 1.68
N LEU A 166 35.04 -7.25 1.80
CA LEU A 166 34.41 -6.60 0.64
C LEU A 166 35.41 -5.78 -0.17
N HIS A 167 36.39 -5.16 0.49
CA HIS A 167 37.51 -4.53 -0.21
C HIS A 167 38.30 -5.53 -1.04
N ASP A 168 38.54 -6.74 -0.54
CA ASP A 168 39.28 -7.77 -1.27
C ASP A 168 38.48 -8.27 -2.48
N VAL A 169 37.16 -8.41 -2.35
CA VAL A 169 36.26 -8.73 -3.47
C VAL A 169 36.27 -7.61 -4.52
N TYR A 170 36.19 -6.35 -4.09
CA TYR A 170 36.27 -5.19 -4.99
C TYR A 170 37.62 -5.10 -5.71
N ALA A 171 38.73 -5.36 -5.00
CA ALA A 171 40.06 -5.39 -5.58
C ALA A 171 40.25 -6.51 -6.62
N GLY A 172 39.48 -7.59 -6.50
CA GLY A 172 39.46 -8.70 -7.47
C GLY A 172 38.43 -8.55 -8.59
N ASP A 173 37.90 -7.34 -8.82
CA ASP A 173 36.84 -7.04 -9.80
C ASP A 173 35.54 -7.85 -9.60
N GLY A 174 35.31 -8.35 -8.38
CA GLY A 174 34.13 -9.13 -8.01
C GLY A 174 32.90 -8.31 -7.63
N MET A 175 33.04 -6.99 -7.49
CA MET A 175 31.93 -6.05 -7.32
C MET A 175 32.25 -4.71 -8.00
N THR A 176 31.23 -3.91 -8.28
CA THR A 176 31.38 -2.55 -8.79
C THR A 176 31.56 -1.54 -7.66
N LEU A 177 32.00 -0.32 -8.00
CA LEU A 177 32.11 0.77 -7.02
C LEU A 177 30.74 1.15 -6.43
N GLU A 178 29.67 1.13 -7.25
CA GLU A 178 28.31 1.45 -6.80
C GLU A 178 27.79 0.42 -5.79
N GLN A 179 28.10 -0.86 -5.99
CA GLN A 179 27.79 -1.91 -5.01
C GLN A 179 28.55 -1.69 -3.70
N LEU A 180 29.84 -1.33 -3.76
CA LEU A 180 30.63 -1.02 -2.57
C LEU A 180 30.08 0.22 -1.82
N MET A 181 29.62 1.23 -2.55
CA MET A 181 28.97 2.42 -1.98
C MET A 181 27.71 2.05 -1.20
N ALA A 182 26.88 1.12 -1.71
CA ALA A 182 25.70 0.65 -1.00
C ALA A 182 26.02 0.00 0.37
N PHE A 183 27.13 -0.75 0.48
CA PHE A 183 27.57 -1.33 1.75
C PHE A 183 27.99 -0.29 2.79
N SER A 184 28.35 0.91 2.33
CA SER A 184 28.74 2.01 3.19
C SER A 184 27.56 2.68 3.90
N VAL A 185 26.32 2.23 3.65
CA VAL A 185 25.15 2.69 4.40
C VAL A 185 25.30 2.35 5.88
N THR A 186 25.71 1.13 6.24
CA THR A 186 25.96 0.73 7.64
C THR A 186 27.44 0.73 8.01
N ALA A 187 27.77 0.93 9.29
CA ALA A 187 29.11 0.73 9.83
C ALA A 187 29.36 -0.71 10.33
N ASP A 188 28.30 -1.54 10.41
CA ASP A 188 28.40 -2.92 10.87
C ASP A 188 28.99 -3.83 9.78
N GLN A 189 30.27 -4.14 9.94
CA GLN A 189 31.02 -4.98 9.01
C GLN A 189 30.49 -6.43 8.96
N ALA A 190 29.98 -6.97 10.08
CA ALA A 190 29.44 -8.34 10.10
C ALA A 190 28.15 -8.41 9.29
N ARG A 191 27.27 -7.40 9.41
CA ARG A 191 26.05 -7.30 8.60
C ARG A 191 26.37 -7.08 7.12
N GLN A 192 27.38 -6.27 6.79
CA GLN A 192 27.86 -6.09 5.42
C GLN A 192 28.27 -7.43 4.79
N GLU A 193 29.09 -8.22 5.49
CA GLU A 193 29.55 -9.52 5.02
C GLU A 193 28.40 -10.52 4.85
N GLN A 194 27.47 -10.57 5.81
CA GLN A 194 26.27 -11.41 5.73
C GLN A 194 25.41 -11.07 4.51
N VAL A 195 25.17 -9.79 4.25
CA VAL A 195 24.39 -9.34 3.08
C VAL A 195 25.12 -9.71 1.80
N TRP A 196 26.45 -9.51 1.73
CA TRP A 196 27.24 -9.92 0.57
C TRP A 196 27.15 -11.42 0.28
N GLU A 197 27.22 -12.29 1.29
CA GLU A 197 27.07 -13.74 1.10
C GLU A 197 25.69 -14.12 0.54
N ASN A 198 24.64 -13.37 0.89
CA ASN A 198 23.30 -13.59 0.37
C ASN A 198 23.13 -13.09 -1.08
N VAL A 199 23.57 -11.86 -1.38
CA VAL A 199 23.40 -11.27 -2.72
C VAL A 199 24.29 -11.95 -3.76
N SER A 200 25.54 -12.28 -3.40
CA SER A 200 26.48 -12.96 -4.31
C SER A 200 26.02 -14.36 -4.72
N ARG A 201 25.26 -15.07 -3.87
CA ARG A 201 24.69 -16.38 -4.18
C ARG A 201 23.43 -16.30 -5.04
N SER A 202 22.65 -15.25 -4.86
CA SER A 202 21.33 -15.11 -5.47
C SER A 202 21.36 -14.37 -6.80
N GLY A 203 22.43 -13.60 -7.08
CA GLY A 203 22.54 -12.77 -8.28
C GLY A 203 21.69 -11.49 -8.23
N TYR A 204 21.12 -11.16 -7.06
CA TYR A 204 20.37 -9.92 -6.80
C TYR A 204 21.25 -8.90 -6.06
N ASP A 205 22.38 -8.54 -6.65
CA ASP A 205 23.42 -7.68 -6.07
C ASP A 205 23.34 -6.22 -6.55
N GLU A 206 22.18 -5.80 -7.06
CA GLU A 206 21.92 -4.41 -7.42
C GLU A 206 22.07 -3.47 -6.19
N PRO A 207 22.66 -2.26 -6.33
CA PRO A 207 22.93 -1.35 -5.21
C PRO A 207 21.70 -1.04 -4.35
N TYR A 208 20.54 -0.81 -4.97
CA TYR A 208 19.28 -0.58 -4.25
C TYR A 208 18.89 -1.76 -3.36
N GLN A 209 19.07 -2.99 -3.86
CA GLN A 209 18.72 -4.21 -3.13
C GLN A 209 19.67 -4.42 -1.93
N ILE A 210 20.97 -4.16 -2.13
CA ILE A 210 21.97 -4.18 -1.05
C ILE A 210 21.57 -3.20 0.06
N ARG A 211 21.25 -1.93 -0.29
CA ARG A 211 20.81 -0.92 0.70
C ARG A 211 19.56 -1.35 1.44
N ARG A 212 18.57 -1.92 0.73
CA ARG A 212 17.32 -2.41 1.32
C ARG A 212 17.58 -3.52 2.35
N MET A 213 18.46 -4.49 2.04
CA MET A 213 18.80 -5.57 2.99
C MET A 213 19.59 -5.07 4.20
N LEU A 214 20.42 -4.04 4.03
CA LEU A 214 21.18 -3.43 5.12
C LEU A 214 20.29 -2.59 6.05
N THR A 215 19.19 -2.03 5.54
CA THR A 215 18.26 -1.17 6.29
C THR A 215 16.94 -1.87 6.67
N GLU A 216 16.81 -3.17 6.42
CA GLU A 216 15.59 -3.96 6.66
C GLU A 216 15.07 -3.88 8.12
N ASN A 217 15.97 -3.83 9.09
CA ASN A 217 15.64 -3.76 10.51
C ASN A 217 15.61 -2.33 11.06
N THR A 218 15.56 -1.33 10.18
CA THR A 218 15.60 0.09 10.56
C THR A 218 14.34 0.80 10.06
N VAL A 219 14.02 1.94 10.66
CA VAL A 219 12.84 2.73 10.29
C VAL A 219 13.28 3.99 9.58
N ARG A 220 12.68 4.32 8.44
CA ARG A 220 12.99 5.57 7.72
C ARG A 220 12.58 6.80 8.53
N ALA A 221 13.32 7.90 8.40
CA ALA A 221 12.96 9.18 9.00
C ALA A 221 11.59 9.71 8.54
N SER A 222 11.13 9.31 7.35
CA SER A 222 9.80 9.63 6.81
C SER A 222 8.66 8.76 7.37
N ASP A 223 8.95 7.73 8.17
CA ASP A 223 7.91 6.96 8.86
C ASP A 223 7.12 7.88 9.80
N ARG A 224 5.79 7.73 9.82
CA ARG A 224 4.88 8.54 10.64
C ARG A 224 5.27 8.53 12.13
N ARG A 225 5.81 7.42 12.64
CA ARG A 225 6.32 7.31 14.02
C ARG A 225 7.53 8.20 14.25
N ALA A 226 8.47 8.20 13.31
CA ALA A 226 9.67 9.03 13.36
C ALA A 226 9.32 10.52 13.26
N ARG A 227 8.36 10.88 12.40
CA ARG A 227 7.82 12.25 12.29
C ARG A 227 7.08 12.69 13.57
N PHE A 228 6.26 11.81 14.13
CA PHE A 228 5.50 12.10 15.36
C PHE A 228 6.40 12.38 16.55
N ILE A 229 7.53 11.67 16.69
CA ILE A 229 8.48 11.92 17.78
C ILE A 229 9.46 13.04 17.44
N GLY A 230 9.89 13.12 16.19
CA GLY A 230 10.97 13.99 15.73
C GLY A 230 12.35 13.36 15.92
N LEU A 231 13.25 13.61 14.96
CA LEU A 231 14.60 13.04 14.97
C LEU A 231 15.42 13.51 16.20
N ASP A 232 15.32 14.79 16.56
CA ASP A 232 16.04 15.36 17.69
C ASP A 232 15.67 14.68 19.02
N ALA A 233 14.38 14.39 19.23
CA ALA A 233 13.91 13.73 20.44
C ALA A 233 14.39 12.26 20.50
N TYR A 234 14.41 11.58 19.36
CA TYR A 234 14.94 10.22 19.26
C TYR A 234 16.46 10.17 19.52
N GLU A 235 17.23 11.12 18.97
CA GLU A 235 18.67 11.23 19.23
C GLU A 235 18.97 11.59 20.71
N GLN A 236 18.21 12.51 21.31
CA GLN A 236 18.33 12.86 22.73
C GLN A 236 18.03 11.67 23.65
N ALA A 237 17.15 10.76 23.24
CA ALA A 237 16.87 9.52 23.94
C ALA A 237 17.95 8.44 23.74
N GLY A 238 19.04 8.76 23.03
CA GLY A 238 20.17 7.88 22.75
C GLY A 238 20.03 7.04 21.48
N GLY A 239 19.05 7.36 20.62
CA GLY A 239 18.81 6.65 19.37
C GLY A 239 19.83 6.97 18.29
N GLY A 240 20.33 5.94 17.61
CA GLY A 240 21.24 6.10 16.47
C GLY A 240 20.50 6.33 15.15
N ILE A 241 20.93 7.32 14.37
CA ILE A 241 20.46 7.57 13.00
C ILE A 241 21.57 7.21 12.01
N LEU A 242 21.25 6.30 11.11
CA LEU A 242 22.09 5.94 9.97
C LEU A 242 21.84 6.92 8.82
N ARG A 243 22.89 7.43 8.18
CA ARG A 243 22.77 8.29 7.00
C ARG A 243 23.59 7.75 5.83
N ASP A 244 23.01 7.79 4.63
CA ASP A 244 23.73 7.49 3.40
C ASP A 244 24.43 8.76 2.91
N LEU A 245 25.75 8.69 2.74
CA LEU A 245 26.57 9.83 2.26
C LEU A 245 26.64 9.91 0.73
N PHE A 246 26.04 8.95 0.04
CA PHE A 246 26.10 8.82 -1.42
C PHE A 246 24.75 9.01 -2.12
N GLU A 247 23.63 8.98 -1.38
CA GLU A 247 22.28 9.24 -1.90
C GLU A 247 21.51 10.18 -0.99
N HIS A 248 20.44 10.78 -1.52
CA HIS A 248 19.47 11.50 -0.70
C HIS A 248 18.67 10.48 0.11
N ASP A 249 18.74 10.57 1.44
CA ASP A 249 18.16 9.59 2.36
C ASP A 249 16.96 10.12 3.15
N ASP A 250 16.44 11.30 2.78
CA ASP A 250 15.26 11.94 3.40
C ASP A 250 15.32 12.02 4.93
N GLY A 251 16.52 12.17 5.50
CA GLY A 251 16.76 12.25 6.95
C GLY A 251 17.33 10.98 7.57
N GLY A 252 17.48 9.90 6.80
CA GLY A 252 18.17 8.67 7.19
C GLY A 252 17.28 7.58 7.79
N TRP A 253 17.90 6.63 8.50
CA TRP A 253 17.23 5.47 9.09
C TRP A 253 17.51 5.34 10.60
N LEU A 254 16.47 5.25 11.41
CA LEU A 254 16.51 5.03 12.84
C LEU A 254 16.83 3.56 13.11
N GLN A 255 17.91 3.32 13.86
CA GLN A 255 18.45 1.99 14.10
C GLN A 255 17.74 1.20 15.20
N ASP A 256 17.19 1.86 16.21
CA ASP A 256 16.55 1.25 17.37
C ASP A 256 15.03 1.42 17.30
N VAL A 257 14.38 0.44 16.68
CA VAL A 257 12.93 0.39 16.51
C VAL A 257 12.21 0.26 17.85
N ALA A 258 12.80 -0.45 18.82
CA ALA A 258 12.19 -0.64 20.14
C ALA A 258 12.21 0.65 20.96
N LEU A 259 13.28 1.44 20.86
CA LEU A 259 13.33 2.80 21.40
C LEU A 259 12.29 3.69 20.75
N LEU A 260 12.17 3.66 19.42
CA LEU A 260 11.17 4.45 18.70
C LEU A 260 9.75 4.08 19.15
N ASP A 261 9.39 2.80 19.16
CA ASP A 261 8.06 2.33 19.55
C ASP A 261 7.72 2.73 20.98
N ARG A 262 8.67 2.61 21.92
CA ARG A 262 8.49 3.06 23.30
C ARG A 262 8.22 4.57 23.39
N LEU A 263 9.02 5.41 22.72
CA LEU A 263 8.82 6.86 22.73
C LEU A 263 7.45 7.24 22.13
N VAL A 264 7.04 6.57 21.05
CA VAL A 264 5.72 6.76 20.44
C VAL A 264 4.60 6.38 21.41
N THR A 265 4.69 5.22 22.05
CA THR A 265 3.70 4.78 23.04
C THR A 265 3.61 5.73 24.22
N GLU A 266 4.75 6.18 24.77
CA GLU A 266 4.78 7.15 25.87
C GLU A 266 4.10 8.48 25.47
N LYS A 267 4.41 9.00 24.28
CA LYS A 267 3.81 10.25 23.78
C LYS A 267 2.31 10.09 23.49
N LEU A 268 1.87 9.01 22.84
CA LEU A 268 0.45 8.73 22.60
C LEU A 268 -0.33 8.56 23.92
N THR A 269 0.26 7.90 24.91
CA THR A 269 -0.36 7.72 26.23
C THR A 269 -0.54 9.07 26.93
N ALA A 270 0.47 9.94 26.88
CA ALA A 270 0.37 11.29 27.46
C ALA A 270 -0.72 12.14 26.79
N GLU A 271 -0.91 12.04 25.47
CA GLU A 271 -2.01 12.72 24.77
C GLU A 271 -3.37 12.09 25.11
N ALA A 272 -3.45 10.76 25.20
CA ALA A 272 -4.66 10.05 25.60
C ALA A 272 -5.13 10.43 27.01
N GLU A 273 -4.20 10.64 27.95
CA GLU A 273 -4.52 11.11 29.30
C GLU A 273 -5.12 12.52 29.32
N LYS A 274 -4.77 13.38 28.35
CA LYS A 274 -5.43 14.68 28.19
C LYS A 274 -6.86 14.51 27.70
N ILE A 275 -7.07 13.65 26.70
CA ILE A 275 -8.39 13.35 26.12
C ILE A 275 -9.28 12.64 27.15
N ALA A 276 -8.72 11.79 28.03
CA ALA A 276 -9.49 11.12 29.09
C ALA A 276 -10.21 12.12 30.02
N LYS A 277 -9.67 13.33 30.18
CA LYS A 277 -10.31 14.39 30.99
C LYS A 277 -11.60 14.91 30.37
N GLU A 278 -11.86 14.63 29.09
CA GLU A 278 -13.12 14.95 28.39
C GLU A 278 -14.28 14.04 28.86
N GLY A 279 -14.01 12.90 29.51
CA GLY A 279 -15.02 12.04 30.12
C GLY A 279 -15.48 10.84 29.29
N TRP A 280 -14.78 10.52 28.19
CA TRP A 280 -15.07 9.36 27.33
C TRP A 280 -15.02 8.04 28.11
N LYS A 281 -15.84 7.06 27.70
CA LYS A 281 -15.93 5.75 28.36
C LYS A 281 -14.65 4.93 28.17
N TRP A 282 -14.11 4.93 26.96
CA TRP A 282 -12.88 4.21 26.61
C TRP A 282 -12.05 5.00 25.60
N ILE A 283 -10.74 4.80 25.63
CA ILE A 283 -9.80 5.32 24.63
C ILE A 283 -8.97 4.15 24.11
N SER A 284 -8.93 4.00 22.80
CA SER A 284 -8.11 2.99 22.12
C SER A 284 -6.92 3.66 21.46
N LEU A 285 -5.71 3.18 21.77
CA LEU A 285 -4.45 3.68 21.24
C LEU A 285 -3.82 2.68 20.27
N ALA A 286 -3.39 3.15 19.11
CA ALA A 286 -2.57 2.39 18.18
C ALA A 286 -1.66 3.34 17.38
N PHE A 287 -0.56 2.85 16.83
CA PHE A 287 0.24 3.63 15.88
C PHE A 287 -0.54 3.91 14.59
N GLU A 288 -1.27 2.90 14.14
CA GLU A 288 -2.19 2.91 13.01
C GLU A 288 -3.31 1.91 13.30
N PHE A 289 -4.53 2.25 12.91
CA PHE A 289 -5.63 1.31 12.95
C PHE A 289 -5.83 0.67 11.57
N PRO A 290 -6.15 -0.64 11.49
CA PRO A 290 -6.54 -1.26 10.24
C PRO A 290 -7.70 -0.53 9.57
N TYR A 291 -7.79 -0.67 8.25
CA TYR A 291 -8.95 -0.18 7.51
C TYR A 291 -10.24 -0.73 8.12
N ALA A 292 -11.23 0.14 8.28
CA ALA A 292 -12.52 -0.16 8.89
C ALA A 292 -12.46 -0.62 10.38
N HIS A 293 -11.48 -0.17 11.17
CA HIS A 293 -11.42 -0.42 12.62
C HIS A 293 -12.64 0.09 13.41
N ALA A 294 -13.38 1.06 12.86
CA ALA A 294 -14.64 1.55 13.41
C ALA A 294 -15.87 0.74 12.92
N SER A 295 -15.67 -0.31 12.11
CA SER A 295 -16.76 -1.16 11.61
C SER A 295 -17.47 -1.86 12.77
N GLY A 296 -18.81 -1.80 12.76
CA GLY A 296 -19.64 -2.34 13.86
C GLY A 296 -19.81 -1.40 15.05
N LEU A 297 -19.25 -0.18 15.01
CA LEU A 297 -19.48 0.86 16.02
C LEU A 297 -20.45 1.91 15.49
N ARG A 298 -21.34 2.42 16.35
CA ARG A 298 -22.21 3.55 15.99
C ARG A 298 -21.49 4.86 16.24
N ALA A 299 -21.32 5.66 15.18
CA ALA A 299 -20.81 7.02 15.29
C ALA A 299 -21.88 7.97 15.85
N LEU A 300 -21.52 8.78 16.84
CA LEU A 300 -22.33 9.87 17.34
C LEU A 300 -22.28 11.05 16.37
N GLN A 301 -23.40 11.75 16.21
CA GLN A 301 -23.41 13.03 15.50
C GLN A 301 -23.09 14.16 16.47
N GLY A 302 -21.85 14.64 16.42
CA GLY A 302 -21.47 15.87 17.13
C GLY A 302 -21.94 17.11 16.39
N LYS A 303 -22.06 18.23 17.11
CA LYS A 303 -22.29 19.55 16.51
C LYS A 303 -20.99 20.33 16.51
N PRO A 304 -20.57 20.95 15.39
CA PRO A 304 -19.43 21.86 15.41
C PRO A 304 -19.63 22.93 16.48
N ALA A 305 -18.56 23.34 17.15
CA ALA A 305 -18.61 24.50 18.05
C ALA A 305 -19.16 25.74 17.32
N ASP A 306 -19.82 26.65 18.03
CA ASP A 306 -20.36 27.90 17.46
C ASP A 306 -19.26 28.92 17.20
N LEU A 307 -19.33 29.67 16.09
CA LEU A 307 -18.34 30.70 15.77
C LEU A 307 -18.50 31.87 16.74
N THR A 308 -17.41 32.26 17.39
CA THR A 308 -17.42 33.50 18.17
C THR A 308 -17.46 34.71 17.21
N SER A 309 -17.92 35.86 17.70
CA SER A 309 -17.96 37.09 16.91
C SER A 309 -16.57 37.57 16.47
N GLU A 310 -15.53 37.23 17.25
CA GLU A 310 -14.14 37.57 16.92
C GLU A 310 -13.58 36.66 15.82
N GLU A 311 -13.87 35.36 15.86
CA GLU A 311 -13.50 34.41 14.82
C GLU A 311 -14.22 34.73 13.51
N GLN A 312 -15.52 35.05 13.55
CA GLN A 312 -16.26 35.46 12.36
C GLN A 312 -15.67 36.73 11.72
N ALA A 313 -15.31 37.74 12.53
CA ALA A 313 -14.66 38.94 12.02
C ALA A 313 -13.29 38.65 11.39
N THR A 314 -12.58 37.64 11.88
CA THR A 314 -11.30 37.19 11.33
C THR A 314 -11.50 36.46 9.99
N ILE A 315 -12.51 35.58 9.89
CA ILE A 315 -12.89 34.91 8.64
C ILE A 315 -13.30 35.94 7.58
N ASP A 316 -14.12 36.91 7.95
CA ASP A 316 -14.57 37.97 7.05
C ASP A 316 -13.38 38.81 6.54
N ALA A 317 -12.40 39.09 7.41
CA ALA A 317 -11.16 39.78 7.02
C ALA A 317 -10.29 38.95 6.07
N LEU A 318 -10.12 37.65 6.35
CA LEU A 318 -9.37 36.72 5.48
C LEU A 318 -10.02 36.56 4.10
N ASN A 319 -11.34 36.41 4.05
CA ASN A 319 -12.10 36.35 2.79
C ASN A 319 -12.00 37.67 2.00
N ALA A 320 -12.03 38.81 2.69
CA ALA A 320 -11.85 40.12 2.05
C ALA A 320 -10.43 40.28 1.49
N ASP A 321 -9.41 39.80 2.21
CA ASP A 321 -8.02 39.77 1.75
C ASP A 321 -7.85 38.85 0.54
N GLN A 322 -8.45 37.64 0.57
CA GLN A 322 -8.45 36.71 -0.57
C GLN A 322 -9.11 37.30 -1.81
N ALA A 323 -10.32 37.86 -1.67
CA ALA A 323 -11.05 38.47 -2.78
C ALA A 323 -10.30 39.66 -3.39
N LYS A 324 -9.57 40.43 -2.56
CA LYS A 324 -8.70 41.51 -3.03
C LYS A 324 -7.51 40.97 -3.82
N LEU A 325 -6.84 39.94 -3.33
CA LEU A 325 -5.71 39.30 -4.03
C LEU A 325 -6.17 38.67 -5.35
N GLU A 326 -7.32 38.00 -5.37
CA GLU A 326 -7.91 37.46 -6.61
C GLU A 326 -8.20 38.57 -7.62
N PHE A 327 -8.79 39.69 -7.18
CA PHE A 327 -9.09 40.81 -8.05
C PHE A 327 -7.83 41.50 -8.60
N ASP A 328 -6.82 41.72 -7.75
CA ASP A 328 -5.57 42.40 -8.12
C ASP A 328 -4.74 41.57 -9.11
N TYR A 329 -4.86 40.23 -9.08
CA TYR A 329 -4.08 39.30 -9.91
C TYR A 329 -4.89 38.48 -10.93
N GLN A 330 -6.19 38.77 -11.12
CA GLN A 330 -7.08 38.04 -12.04
C GLN A 330 -6.61 37.97 -13.52
N ASN A 331 -5.77 38.91 -13.95
CA ASN A 331 -5.24 38.99 -15.32
C ASN A 331 -3.72 38.75 -15.38
N ALA A 332 -3.10 38.27 -14.30
CA ALA A 332 -1.69 37.94 -14.28
C ALA A 332 -1.46 36.57 -14.93
N ASP A 333 -0.51 36.48 -15.86
CA ASP A 333 -0.13 35.21 -16.50
C ASP A 333 0.60 34.26 -15.51
N GLU A 334 1.23 34.80 -14.47
CA GLU A 334 1.91 34.07 -13.39
C GLU A 334 1.85 34.87 -12.09
N LEU A 335 1.57 34.19 -10.96
CA LEU A 335 1.51 34.81 -9.64
C LEU A 335 2.93 34.99 -9.07
N PRO A 336 3.28 36.15 -8.49
CA PRO A 336 4.51 36.28 -7.72
C PRO A 336 4.52 35.31 -6.53
N ASP A 337 5.68 34.69 -6.25
CA ASP A 337 5.85 33.70 -5.17
C ASP A 337 5.30 34.17 -3.80
N GLU A 338 5.46 35.46 -3.48
CA GLU A 338 4.95 36.06 -2.23
C GLU A 338 3.41 36.07 -2.15
N ILE A 339 2.73 36.16 -3.30
CA ILE A 339 1.27 36.18 -3.41
C ILE A 339 0.71 34.76 -3.39
N ASP A 340 1.36 33.82 -4.08
CA ASP A 340 1.04 32.39 -4.01
C ASP A 340 1.17 31.87 -2.57
N GLN A 341 2.26 32.22 -1.88
CA GLN A 341 2.43 31.92 -0.46
C GLN A 341 1.32 32.53 0.39
N ARG A 342 0.90 33.77 0.11
CA ARG A 342 -0.16 34.44 0.86
C ARG A 342 -1.54 33.80 0.64
N PHE A 343 -1.83 33.32 -0.56
CA PHE A 343 -3.03 32.51 -0.83
C PHE A 343 -3.03 31.23 0.02
N GLY A 344 -1.92 30.49 0.02
CA GLY A 344 -1.78 29.29 0.85
C GLY A 344 -1.93 29.56 2.36
N GLU A 345 -1.40 30.68 2.86
CA GLU A 345 -1.60 31.09 4.26
C GLU A 345 -3.07 31.38 4.59
N ILE A 346 -3.78 32.07 3.69
CA ILE A 346 -5.19 32.41 3.88
C ILE A 346 -6.07 31.15 3.81
N GLU A 347 -5.86 30.28 2.82
CA GLU A 347 -6.57 29.00 2.68
C GLU A 347 -6.35 28.09 3.90
N ALA A 348 -5.11 27.99 4.38
CA ALA A 348 -4.80 27.22 5.59
C ALA A 348 -5.48 27.80 6.84
N ALA A 349 -5.51 29.14 6.97
CA ALA A 349 -6.17 29.81 8.09
C ALA A 349 -7.70 29.65 8.04
N LEU A 350 -8.32 29.73 6.86
CA LEU A 350 -9.75 29.49 6.66
C LEU A 350 -10.13 28.02 6.94
N THR A 351 -9.34 27.07 6.44
CA THR A 351 -9.53 25.63 6.70
C THR A 351 -9.48 25.32 8.20
N ALA A 352 -8.58 25.98 8.95
CA ALA A 352 -8.50 25.81 10.41
C ALA A 352 -9.78 26.28 11.14
N PHE A 353 -10.54 27.23 10.57
CA PHE A 353 -11.85 27.63 11.09
C PHE A 353 -12.99 26.68 10.66
N GLU A 354 -12.81 25.90 9.60
CA GLU A 354 -13.76 24.88 9.15
C GLU A 354 -13.60 23.56 9.92
N GLU A 355 -12.36 23.15 10.22
CA GLU A 355 -12.02 21.94 10.97
C GLU A 355 -12.19 22.11 12.49
N ARG A 356 -13.44 22.34 12.92
CA ARG A 356 -13.74 22.64 14.33
C ARG A 356 -13.98 21.39 15.16
N PRO A 357 -13.58 21.40 16.45
CA PRO A 357 -13.93 20.32 17.36
C PRO A 357 -15.45 20.13 17.44
N LEU A 358 -15.88 18.88 17.25
CA LEU A 358 -17.27 18.49 17.45
C LEU A 358 -17.58 18.45 18.95
N ILE A 359 -18.66 19.14 19.34
CA ILE A 359 -19.24 19.09 20.68
C ILE A 359 -20.28 17.96 20.70
N TYR A 360 -20.13 17.06 21.67
CA TYR A 360 -21.04 15.94 21.90
C TYR A 360 -21.84 16.17 23.18
N ASP A 361 -23.03 15.58 23.26
CA ASP A 361 -23.82 15.64 24.49
C ASP A 361 -23.06 14.92 25.62
N PRO A 362 -22.90 15.52 26.82
CA PRO A 362 -22.19 14.90 27.94
C PRO A 362 -22.70 13.51 28.33
N SER A 363 -24.00 13.25 28.14
CA SER A 363 -24.61 11.93 28.37
C SER A 363 -24.20 10.88 27.32
N GLU A 364 -23.85 11.32 26.12
CA GLU A 364 -23.34 10.46 25.04
C GLU A 364 -21.83 10.20 25.16
N ILE A 365 -21.07 11.19 25.60
CA ILE A 365 -19.62 11.06 25.88
C ILE A 365 -19.37 9.93 26.89
N ALA A 366 -20.20 9.82 27.93
CA ALA A 366 -20.07 8.80 28.98
C ALA A 366 -20.28 7.34 28.51
N ARG A 367 -20.77 7.13 27.28
CA ARG A 367 -21.00 5.80 26.66
C ARG A 367 -20.22 5.58 25.37
N ALA A 368 -19.67 6.63 24.78
CA ALA A 368 -18.83 6.55 23.59
C ALA A 368 -17.34 6.54 23.94
N GLY A 369 -16.51 6.19 22.98
CA GLY A 369 -15.07 6.25 23.09
C GLY A 369 -14.39 6.90 21.90
N VAL A 370 -13.06 6.90 21.97
CA VAL A 370 -12.17 7.64 21.09
C VAL A 370 -11.06 6.74 20.58
N PHE A 371 -10.75 6.83 19.30
CA PHE A 371 -9.55 6.29 18.71
C PHE A 371 -8.49 7.38 18.63
N VAL A 372 -7.27 7.05 19.04
CA VAL A 372 -6.12 7.96 18.98
C VAL A 372 -5.00 7.24 18.22
N SER A 373 -4.57 7.83 17.12
CA SER A 373 -3.53 7.27 16.24
C SER A 373 -2.64 8.34 15.63
N ILE A 374 -1.75 7.92 14.73
CA ILE A 374 -0.85 8.81 13.99
C ILE A 374 -1.24 8.75 12.51
N ASP A 375 -1.50 9.91 11.92
CA ASP A 375 -1.83 10.00 10.50
C ASP A 375 -0.60 9.79 9.58
N SER A 376 -0.79 9.90 8.27
CA SER A 376 0.30 9.72 7.29
C SER A 376 1.39 10.79 7.40
N GLU A 377 1.08 11.97 7.92
CA GLU A 377 2.02 13.07 8.09
C GLU A 377 2.75 13.05 9.43
N GLY A 378 2.41 12.10 10.31
CA GLY A 378 3.01 12.00 11.64
C GLY A 378 2.37 12.93 12.66
N GLN A 379 1.17 13.43 12.41
CA GLN A 379 0.40 14.22 13.37
C GLN A 379 -0.57 13.34 14.16
N LEU A 380 -1.05 13.87 15.29
CA LEU A 380 -1.98 13.18 16.16
C LEU A 380 -3.38 13.17 15.53
N SER A 381 -3.88 11.98 15.19
CA SER A 381 -5.26 11.78 14.73
C SER A 381 -6.14 11.33 15.90
N VAL A 382 -7.28 12.00 16.10
CA VAL A 382 -8.20 11.74 17.22
C VAL A 382 -9.64 11.65 16.72
N ASP A 383 -10.11 10.42 16.55
CA ASP A 383 -11.47 10.15 16.07
C ASP A 383 -12.40 9.89 17.27
N ARG A 384 -13.28 10.85 17.56
CA ARG A 384 -14.18 10.85 18.72
C ARG A 384 -15.57 10.34 18.37
N GLY A 385 -16.28 9.80 19.36
CA GLY A 385 -17.73 9.59 19.27
C GLY A 385 -18.15 8.21 18.78
N TYR A 386 -17.46 7.13 19.17
CA TYR A 386 -17.83 5.77 18.77
C TYR A 386 -18.46 4.98 19.92
N VAL A 387 -19.66 4.46 19.73
CA VAL A 387 -20.38 3.62 20.71
C VAL A 387 -20.23 2.16 20.32
N ARG A 388 -19.80 1.32 21.28
CA ARG A 388 -19.74 -0.14 21.10
C ARG A 388 -21.12 -0.77 21.24
N PRO A 389 -21.42 -1.90 20.59
CA PRO A 389 -22.72 -2.58 20.72
C PRO A 389 -23.13 -2.85 22.17
N GLU A 390 -22.18 -3.25 23.03
CA GLU A 390 -22.41 -3.47 24.46
C GLU A 390 -22.71 -2.19 25.27
N ASP A 391 -22.45 -1.02 24.68
CA ASP A 391 -22.60 0.29 25.31
C ASP A 391 -23.85 1.03 24.82
N GLU A 392 -24.66 0.40 23.95
CA GLU A 392 -25.94 0.94 23.50
C GLU A 392 -26.98 0.93 24.63
N PRO A 393 -27.83 1.97 24.72
CA PRO A 393 -28.93 1.95 25.67
C PRO A 393 -29.89 0.81 25.33
N THR A 394 -30.08 -0.15 26.24
CA THR A 394 -31.17 -1.11 26.14
C THR A 394 -32.49 -0.34 26.08
N VAL A 395 -33.19 -0.43 24.95
CA VAL A 395 -34.53 0.15 24.79
C VAL A 395 -35.43 -0.59 25.76
N HIS A 396 -35.80 0.07 26.86
CA HIS A 396 -36.94 -0.36 27.66
C HIS A 396 -38.18 -0.08 26.82
N ASP A 397 -38.80 -1.13 26.32
CA ASP A 397 -40.16 -1.09 25.79
C ASP A 397 -41.08 -0.52 26.89
N PRO A 398 -41.84 0.57 26.63
CA PRO A 398 -42.77 1.09 27.60
C PRO A 398 -44.06 0.27 27.52
N GLU A 399 -44.06 -0.94 28.08
CA GLU A 399 -45.30 -1.64 28.37
C GLU A 399 -46.00 -1.03 29.60
N VAL A 400 -47.15 -0.45 29.29
CA VAL A 400 -48.38 -0.30 30.07
C VAL A 400 -48.42 -1.14 31.36
N GLY A 401 -48.54 -0.45 32.50
CA GLY A 401 -48.82 -1.07 33.80
C GLY A 401 -49.04 -0.06 34.91
N SER A 402 -50.30 0.31 35.11
CA SER A 402 -50.87 1.12 36.20
C SER A 402 -50.25 0.93 37.60
N HIS A 403 -49.95 2.03 38.29
CA HIS A 403 -50.66 2.44 39.51
C HIS A 403 -50.18 3.80 40.01
N VAL A 404 -51.10 4.76 40.00
CA VAL A 404 -51.01 6.00 40.78
C VAL A 404 -51.52 5.65 42.17
N ASP A 405 -50.65 5.64 43.19
CA ASP A 405 -50.88 6.49 44.38
C ASP A 405 -49.67 6.58 45.35
N ASN A 406 -49.42 7.83 45.72
CA ASN A 406 -48.92 8.39 46.97
C ASN A 406 -47.45 8.27 47.46
N SER A 407 -46.84 9.46 47.50
CA SER A 407 -46.01 10.06 48.57
C SER A 407 -44.91 9.25 49.26
N SER A 408 -43.66 9.67 49.07
CA SER A 408 -42.78 10.10 50.17
C SER A 408 -41.44 10.64 49.65
N THR A 409 -41.18 11.89 49.98
CA THR A 409 -39.86 12.54 49.97
C THR A 409 -38.97 11.87 51.02
N GLU A 410 -37.77 11.42 50.65
CA GLU A 410 -36.54 11.60 51.45
C GLU A 410 -35.30 11.13 50.67
N GLY A 411 -34.26 11.97 50.69
CA GLY A 411 -33.10 11.85 49.84
C GLY A 411 -32.13 10.72 50.19
N ARG A 412 -31.36 10.31 49.18
CA ARG A 412 -30.03 9.74 49.34
C ARG A 412 -29.14 10.24 48.20
N GLU A 413 -28.15 11.02 48.60
CA GLU A 413 -27.02 11.45 47.78
C GLU A 413 -26.37 10.24 47.11
N ALA A 414 -26.34 10.24 45.77
CA ALA A 414 -25.48 9.35 45.00
C ALA A 414 -24.14 10.07 44.82
N VAL A 415 -23.17 9.65 45.63
CA VAL A 415 -21.76 10.03 45.55
C VAL A 415 -21.25 9.72 44.13
N ALA A 416 -20.78 10.76 43.43
CA ALA A 416 -20.11 10.65 42.14
C ALA A 416 -18.88 9.74 42.27
N THR A 417 -19.04 8.49 41.85
CA THR A 417 -17.93 7.56 41.76
C THR A 417 -17.22 7.84 40.44
N VAL A 418 -16.00 8.38 40.52
CA VAL A 418 -15.13 8.65 39.37
C VAL A 418 -14.90 7.33 38.62
N ARG A 419 -15.66 7.10 37.54
CA ARG A 419 -15.39 6.01 36.59
C ARG A 419 -14.10 6.37 35.85
N ARG A 420 -13.01 5.65 36.13
CA ARG A 420 -11.76 5.79 35.39
C ARG A 420 -11.99 5.34 33.95
N THR A 421 -11.75 6.22 32.99
CA THR A 421 -11.70 5.91 31.56
C THR A 421 -10.66 4.82 31.32
N ALA A 422 -11.07 3.73 30.67
CA ALA A 422 -10.16 2.64 30.33
C ALA A 422 -9.35 3.01 29.08
N ILE A 423 -8.03 3.20 29.25
CA ILE A 423 -7.08 3.37 28.15
C ILE A 423 -6.55 1.98 27.79
N SER A 424 -6.86 1.49 26.59
CA SER A 424 -6.38 0.19 26.10
C SER A 424 -5.41 0.37 24.93
N VAL A 425 -4.23 -0.25 25.05
CA VAL A 425 -3.24 -0.38 23.98
C VAL A 425 -3.38 -1.78 23.38
N ALA A 426 -3.65 -1.90 22.08
CA ALA A 426 -3.88 -3.19 21.45
C ALA A 426 -2.55 -3.93 21.12
N SER A 427 -2.45 -5.20 21.54
CA SER A 427 -1.49 -6.22 21.07
C SER A 427 -2.23 -7.56 20.92
N PRO A 428 -1.86 -8.45 19.99
CA PRO A 428 -2.67 -9.63 19.68
C PRO A 428 -2.30 -10.81 20.58
N ALA A 429 -3.27 -11.47 21.21
CA ALA A 429 -3.09 -12.82 21.76
C ALA A 429 -4.41 -13.62 21.95
N ALA A 430 -4.43 -14.77 21.25
CA ALA A 430 -4.83 -16.14 21.61
C ALA A 430 -6.23 -16.51 22.15
N GLU A 431 -6.72 -17.60 21.54
CA GLU A 431 -8.02 -18.31 21.66
C GLU A 431 -8.18 -19.16 22.94
N ALA A 432 -9.44 -19.43 23.30
CA ALA A 432 -9.84 -20.65 24.02
C ALA A 432 -11.24 -21.11 23.57
N GLU A 433 -11.37 -22.42 23.33
CA GLU A 433 -12.60 -23.16 23.01
C GLU A 433 -13.23 -23.73 24.28
N GLU A 434 -14.56 -23.86 24.31
CA GLU A 434 -15.25 -24.89 25.10
C GLU A 434 -16.37 -25.54 24.26
N GLU A 435 -16.43 -26.87 24.37
CA GLU A 435 -17.41 -27.79 23.77
C GLU A 435 -18.64 -27.93 24.68
N ASP A 436 -19.83 -28.10 24.10
CA ASP A 436 -20.96 -28.76 24.76
C ASP A 436 -21.71 -29.66 23.76
N GLU A 437 -21.89 -30.93 24.14
CA GLU A 437 -22.64 -31.97 23.42
C GLU A 437 -24.11 -32.00 23.89
N ASP A 438 -25.07 -31.69 23.00
CA ASP A 438 -26.33 -32.43 22.77
C ASP A 438 -27.34 -31.60 21.93
N VAL A 439 -27.09 -31.49 20.61
CA VAL A 439 -28.09 -31.06 19.62
C VAL A 439 -27.82 -31.84 18.32
N ALA A 440 -28.87 -32.20 17.58
CA ALA A 440 -28.76 -32.91 16.29
C ALA A 440 -27.65 -32.30 15.41
N LYS A 441 -26.65 -33.11 15.04
CA LYS A 441 -25.45 -32.61 14.34
C LYS A 441 -25.85 -31.82 13.07
N PRO A 442 -25.26 -30.62 12.87
CA PRO A 442 -25.50 -29.82 11.67
C PRO A 442 -25.09 -30.58 10.41
N LEU A 443 -25.65 -30.19 9.25
CA LEU A 443 -25.24 -30.74 7.96
C LEU A 443 -23.72 -30.59 7.81
N PRO A 444 -22.99 -31.59 7.27
CA PRO A 444 -21.56 -31.45 7.07
C PRO A 444 -21.24 -30.21 6.24
N ASP A 445 -20.29 -29.37 6.67
CA ASP A 445 -19.94 -28.11 6.00
C ASP A 445 -19.71 -28.29 4.51
N ARG A 446 -19.06 -29.39 4.13
CA ARG A 446 -18.84 -29.78 2.74
C ARG A 446 -20.14 -29.93 1.94
N LEU A 447 -21.18 -30.49 2.55
CA LEU A 447 -22.49 -30.64 1.92
C LEU A 447 -23.21 -29.29 1.82
N ILE A 448 -23.08 -28.41 2.81
CA ILE A 448 -23.65 -27.06 2.75
C ILE A 448 -22.98 -26.26 1.62
N THR A 449 -21.65 -26.32 1.49
CA THR A 449 -20.90 -25.72 0.37
C THR A 449 -21.34 -26.27 -0.99
N GLU A 450 -21.54 -27.58 -1.12
CA GLU A 450 -22.00 -28.19 -2.38
C GLU A 450 -23.42 -27.75 -2.76
N LEU A 451 -24.34 -27.64 -1.80
CA LEU A 451 -25.73 -27.22 -2.04
C LEU A 451 -25.84 -25.73 -2.40
N THR A 452 -25.07 -24.90 -1.71
CA THR A 452 -25.05 -23.45 -1.94
C THR A 452 -24.34 -23.05 -3.24
N ALA A 453 -23.41 -23.87 -3.75
CA ALA A 453 -22.87 -23.73 -5.10
C ALA A 453 -23.95 -23.91 -6.18
N HIS A 454 -24.80 -24.93 -6.04
CA HIS A 454 -25.93 -25.16 -6.95
C HIS A 454 -26.92 -23.98 -6.94
N ARG A 455 -27.26 -23.51 -5.75
CA ARG A 455 -28.13 -22.35 -5.55
C ARG A 455 -27.56 -21.08 -6.20
N THR A 456 -26.26 -20.85 -6.02
CA THR A 456 -25.56 -19.74 -6.67
C THR A 456 -25.74 -19.81 -8.17
N LEU A 457 -25.42 -20.96 -8.79
CA LEU A 457 -25.51 -21.12 -10.25
C LEU A 457 -26.93 -20.90 -10.78
N ALA A 458 -27.95 -21.38 -10.07
CA ALA A 458 -29.35 -21.19 -10.45
C ALA A 458 -29.79 -19.71 -10.36
N LEU A 459 -29.34 -18.98 -9.33
CA LEU A 459 -29.56 -17.53 -9.22
C LEU A 459 -28.92 -16.75 -10.38
N ARG A 460 -27.74 -17.18 -10.86
CA ARG A 460 -27.09 -16.57 -12.04
C ARG A 460 -27.94 -16.74 -13.28
N ASP A 461 -28.40 -17.96 -13.49
CA ASP A 461 -29.19 -18.35 -14.65
C ASP A 461 -30.45 -17.50 -14.75
N ALA A 462 -31.20 -17.42 -13.65
CA ALA A 462 -32.44 -16.66 -13.57
C ALA A 462 -32.23 -15.12 -13.63
N LEU A 463 -31.16 -14.57 -13.03
CA LEU A 463 -30.85 -13.15 -13.13
C LEU A 463 -30.47 -12.75 -14.56
N ALA A 464 -29.74 -13.61 -15.28
CA ALA A 464 -29.36 -13.38 -16.68
C ALA A 464 -30.57 -13.33 -17.64
N GLU A 465 -31.68 -13.96 -17.28
CA GLU A 465 -32.93 -13.98 -18.06
C GLU A 465 -33.85 -12.78 -17.78
N SER A 466 -33.53 -11.97 -16.76
CA SER A 466 -34.36 -10.85 -16.31
C SER A 466 -33.61 -9.50 -16.32
N PRO A 467 -33.50 -8.82 -17.49
CA PRO A 467 -32.71 -7.60 -17.63
C PRO A 467 -33.12 -6.43 -16.72
N ALA A 468 -34.42 -6.26 -16.46
CA ALA A 468 -34.92 -5.22 -15.56
C ALA A 468 -34.46 -5.44 -14.11
N ILE A 469 -34.50 -6.71 -13.65
CA ILE A 469 -34.07 -7.08 -12.30
C ILE A 469 -32.54 -7.00 -12.17
N ALA A 470 -31.80 -7.38 -13.21
CA ALA A 470 -30.35 -7.21 -13.24
C ALA A 470 -29.95 -5.74 -13.10
N PHE A 471 -30.62 -4.83 -13.82
CA PHE A 471 -30.41 -3.38 -13.70
C PHE A 471 -30.70 -2.89 -12.27
N GLN A 472 -31.84 -3.28 -11.71
CA GLN A 472 -32.20 -2.92 -10.34
C GLN A 472 -31.19 -3.44 -9.30
N ALA A 473 -30.66 -4.65 -9.49
CA ALA A 473 -29.70 -5.26 -8.58
C ALA A 473 -28.34 -4.53 -8.59
N VAL A 474 -27.87 -4.10 -9.76
CA VAL A 474 -26.64 -3.29 -9.89
C VAL A 474 -26.85 -1.86 -9.40
N LEU A 475 -27.99 -1.24 -9.73
CA LEU A 475 -28.35 0.07 -9.20
C LEU A 475 -28.46 0.05 -7.67
N HIS A 476 -29.04 -1.00 -7.10
CA HIS A 476 -29.12 -1.22 -5.66
C HIS A 476 -27.73 -1.29 -5.02
N ASN A 477 -26.78 -2.03 -5.61
CA ASN A 477 -25.40 -2.05 -5.10
C ASN A 477 -24.70 -0.68 -5.23
N PHE A 478 -24.89 0.04 -6.34
CA PHE A 478 -24.37 1.40 -6.48
C PHE A 478 -24.96 2.36 -5.45
N VAL A 479 -26.27 2.28 -5.18
CA VAL A 479 -26.94 3.11 -4.17
C VAL A 479 -26.45 2.74 -2.76
N LEU A 480 -26.30 1.45 -2.46
CA LEU A 480 -25.74 1.01 -1.18
C LEU A 480 -24.31 1.53 -0.97
N THR A 481 -23.47 1.43 -2.00
CA THR A 481 -22.07 1.88 -1.94
C THR A 481 -21.95 3.40 -1.85
N ALA A 482 -22.80 4.14 -2.57
CA ALA A 482 -22.76 5.60 -2.61
C ALA A 482 -23.43 6.28 -1.41
N PHE A 483 -24.51 5.70 -0.87
CA PHE A 483 -25.37 6.36 0.11
C PHE A 483 -25.51 5.61 1.44
N TYR A 484 -25.13 4.33 1.51
CA TYR A 484 -25.29 3.48 2.70
C TYR A 484 -23.96 2.78 3.07
N GLN A 485 -22.96 3.58 3.44
CA GLN A 485 -21.57 3.17 3.71
C GLN A 485 -21.41 2.07 4.80
N PHE A 486 -22.46 1.78 5.58
CA PHE A 486 -22.52 0.74 6.61
C PHE A 486 -23.00 -0.64 6.10
N ALA A 487 -23.47 -0.75 4.85
CA ALA A 487 -24.07 -1.98 4.28
C ALA A 487 -23.13 -2.77 3.33
N SER A 488 -21.90 -2.26 3.11
CA SER A 488 -20.98 -2.69 2.04
C SER A 488 -20.34 -4.06 2.24
N SER A 489 -20.50 -4.71 3.40
CA SER A 489 -20.00 -6.06 3.67
C SER A 489 -21.04 -7.18 3.45
N GLY A 490 -22.28 -6.82 3.12
CA GLY A 490 -23.37 -7.80 2.97
C GLY A 490 -23.78 -8.13 1.54
N SER A 491 -23.46 -7.29 0.53
CA SER A 491 -24.02 -7.38 -0.82
C SER A 491 -23.72 -8.73 -1.50
N CYS A 492 -24.73 -9.42 -2.02
CA CYS A 492 -24.53 -10.61 -2.87
C CYS A 492 -23.89 -10.29 -4.25
N LEU A 493 -23.79 -9.00 -4.59
CA LEU A 493 -23.14 -8.45 -5.79
C LEU A 493 -21.89 -7.69 -5.36
N GLU A 494 -20.71 -8.18 -5.72
CA GLU A 494 -19.46 -7.42 -5.58
C GLU A 494 -19.18 -6.73 -6.94
N ILE A 495 -19.14 -5.40 -7.01
CA ILE A 495 -18.84 -4.69 -8.28
C ILE A 495 -17.32 -4.64 -8.52
N ARG A 496 -16.78 -5.84 -8.69
CA ARG A 496 -15.64 -6.24 -9.52
C ARG A 496 -16.11 -7.57 -10.12
N LEU A 497 -15.90 -7.85 -11.41
CA LEU A 497 -16.38 -9.12 -11.99
C LEU A 497 -15.49 -10.28 -11.51
N HIS A 498 -15.65 -10.65 -10.25
CA HIS A 498 -15.04 -11.80 -9.61
C HIS A 498 -16.00 -12.96 -9.79
N THR A 499 -15.62 -13.93 -10.63
CA THR A 499 -16.36 -15.18 -10.72
C THR A 499 -15.89 -16.07 -9.56
N PRO A 500 -16.71 -16.29 -8.51
CA PRO A 500 -16.39 -17.19 -7.41
C PRO A 500 -16.03 -18.54 -8.00
N THR A 501 -14.88 -19.04 -7.59
CA THR A 501 -14.47 -20.40 -7.93
C THR A 501 -15.24 -21.37 -7.04
N PHE A 502 -15.65 -22.51 -7.58
CA PHE A 502 -16.29 -23.57 -6.81
C PHE A 502 -15.22 -24.61 -6.44
N PRO A 503 -14.53 -24.47 -5.29
CA PRO A 503 -13.42 -25.36 -4.92
C PRO A 503 -13.90 -26.80 -4.63
N THR A 504 -15.16 -26.95 -4.20
CA THR A 504 -15.81 -28.25 -4.04
C THR A 504 -17.07 -28.29 -4.90
N GLN A 505 -17.14 -29.26 -5.82
CA GLN A 505 -18.26 -29.41 -6.75
C GLN A 505 -18.99 -30.73 -6.50
N ALA A 506 -20.32 -30.70 -6.49
CA ALA A 506 -21.13 -31.91 -6.45
C ALA A 506 -20.97 -32.71 -7.77
N PRO A 507 -21.00 -34.05 -7.73
CA PRO A 507 -21.04 -34.86 -8.95
C PRO A 507 -22.21 -34.45 -9.85
N GLY A 508 -21.93 -34.27 -11.15
CA GLY A 508 -22.94 -33.88 -12.13
C GLY A 508 -23.27 -32.38 -12.21
N LEU A 509 -22.62 -31.50 -11.41
CA LEU A 509 -22.87 -30.04 -11.46
C LEU A 509 -22.68 -29.45 -12.87
N ARG A 510 -21.61 -29.83 -13.57
CA ARG A 510 -21.34 -29.40 -14.96
C ARG A 510 -22.41 -29.87 -15.95
N GLU A 511 -23.04 -31.01 -15.66
CA GLU A 511 -24.04 -31.62 -16.55
C GLU A 511 -25.47 -31.15 -16.25
N SER A 512 -25.65 -30.31 -15.22
CA SER A 512 -26.94 -29.74 -14.85
C SER A 512 -27.53 -28.85 -15.94
N VAL A 513 -28.86 -28.69 -15.91
CA VAL A 513 -29.61 -27.88 -16.88
C VAL A 513 -29.12 -26.43 -16.87
N SER A 514 -28.98 -25.83 -15.69
CA SER A 514 -28.48 -24.46 -15.54
C SER A 514 -27.03 -24.28 -15.99
N ALA A 515 -26.14 -25.25 -15.74
CA ALA A 515 -24.76 -25.16 -16.24
C ALA A 515 -24.71 -25.13 -17.77
N LYS A 516 -25.49 -26.00 -18.43
CA LYS A 516 -25.60 -26.04 -19.89
C LYS A 516 -26.26 -24.79 -20.47
N ALA A 517 -27.28 -24.25 -19.81
CA ALA A 517 -27.94 -23.01 -20.22
C ALA A 517 -26.98 -21.81 -20.14
N VAL A 518 -26.24 -21.67 -19.04
CA VAL A 518 -25.23 -20.60 -18.85
C VAL A 518 -24.10 -20.71 -19.88
N GLU A 519 -23.57 -21.92 -20.12
CA GLU A 519 -22.51 -22.15 -21.13
C GLU A 519 -23.01 -21.84 -22.54
N ALA A 520 -24.21 -22.27 -22.90
CA ALA A 520 -24.82 -21.97 -24.20
C ALA A 520 -25.06 -20.46 -24.39
N ARG A 521 -25.60 -19.77 -23.38
CA ARG A 521 -25.76 -18.30 -23.42
C ARG A 521 -24.41 -17.59 -23.53
N HIS A 522 -23.40 -18.04 -22.78
CA HIS A 522 -22.06 -17.46 -22.84
C HIS A 522 -21.41 -17.63 -24.21
N GLU A 523 -21.44 -18.83 -24.80
CA GLU A 523 -20.91 -19.07 -26.15
C GLU A 523 -21.70 -18.29 -27.23
N SER A 524 -23.02 -18.13 -27.06
CA SER A 524 -23.83 -17.28 -27.96
C SER A 524 -23.41 -15.80 -27.94
N TRP A 525 -23.08 -15.27 -26.76
CA TRP A 525 -22.61 -13.89 -26.62
C TRP A 525 -21.17 -13.74 -27.12
N LYS A 526 -20.30 -14.69 -26.78
CA LYS A 526 -18.92 -14.74 -27.26
C LYS A 526 -18.82 -14.82 -28.79
N ALA A 527 -19.75 -15.48 -29.46
CA ALA A 527 -19.82 -15.51 -30.92
C ALA A 527 -20.27 -14.17 -31.54
N ARG A 528 -21.04 -13.35 -30.81
CA ARG A 528 -21.54 -12.04 -31.25
C ARG A 528 -20.58 -10.88 -30.90
N LEU A 529 -19.73 -11.07 -29.90
CA LEU A 529 -18.74 -10.09 -29.46
C LEU A 529 -17.48 -10.11 -30.33
N PRO A 530 -16.81 -8.97 -30.51
CA PRO A 530 -15.60 -8.89 -31.32
C PRO A 530 -14.43 -9.62 -30.66
N LYS A 531 -13.49 -10.10 -31.48
CA LYS A 531 -12.29 -10.79 -31.01
C LYS A 531 -11.20 -9.85 -30.49
N ARG A 532 -11.21 -8.58 -30.90
CA ARG A 532 -10.26 -7.54 -30.46
C ARG A 532 -10.96 -6.63 -29.47
N GLU A 533 -10.29 -6.35 -28.36
CA GLU A 533 -10.78 -5.47 -27.30
C GLU A 533 -11.07 -4.05 -27.82
N THR A 534 -10.27 -3.56 -28.77
CA THR A 534 -10.41 -2.24 -29.39
C THR A 534 -11.75 -2.02 -30.08
N ASP A 535 -12.39 -3.10 -30.53
CA ASP A 535 -13.62 -3.05 -31.33
C ASP A 535 -14.87 -3.23 -30.44
N LEU A 536 -14.67 -3.49 -29.14
CA LEU A 536 -15.74 -3.80 -28.19
C LEU A 536 -16.68 -2.62 -27.97
N TRP A 537 -16.13 -1.40 -27.87
CA TRP A 537 -16.93 -0.20 -27.65
C TRP A 537 -17.95 0.03 -28.77
N GLU A 538 -17.49 -0.09 -30.02
CA GLU A 538 -18.35 0.05 -31.20
C GLU A 538 -19.39 -1.08 -31.27
N ALA A 539 -18.99 -2.32 -30.98
CA ALA A 539 -19.89 -3.46 -30.96
C ALA A 539 -21.00 -3.33 -29.88
N LEU A 540 -20.67 -2.83 -28.69
CA LEU A 540 -21.63 -2.59 -27.61
C LEU A 540 -22.59 -1.44 -27.96
N THR A 541 -22.07 -0.38 -28.59
CA THR A 541 -22.89 0.76 -29.05
C THR A 541 -23.86 0.36 -30.17
N ALA A 542 -23.50 -0.63 -30.98
CA ALA A 542 -24.34 -1.15 -32.07
C ALA A 542 -25.46 -2.11 -31.60
N LEU A 543 -25.42 -2.58 -30.35
CA LEU A 543 -26.50 -3.40 -29.78
C LEU A 543 -27.71 -2.52 -29.47
N ASP A 544 -28.92 -3.03 -29.75
CA ASP A 544 -30.14 -2.38 -29.28
C ASP A 544 -30.27 -2.48 -27.75
N GLY A 545 -31.14 -1.64 -27.17
CA GLY A 545 -31.31 -1.58 -25.71
C GLY A 545 -31.70 -2.92 -25.08
N THR A 546 -32.40 -3.79 -25.80
CA THR A 546 -32.80 -5.12 -25.30
C THR A 546 -31.59 -6.06 -25.25
N ALA A 547 -30.77 -6.06 -26.29
CA ALA A 547 -29.55 -6.83 -26.38
C ALA A 547 -28.49 -6.32 -25.37
N GLN A 548 -28.36 -5.01 -25.19
CA GLN A 548 -27.51 -4.42 -24.15
C GLN A 548 -27.95 -4.87 -22.76
N ALA A 549 -29.24 -4.77 -22.45
CA ALA A 549 -29.78 -5.17 -21.16
C ALA A 549 -29.61 -6.69 -20.91
N SER A 550 -29.80 -7.51 -21.94
CA SER A 550 -29.59 -8.97 -21.86
C SER A 550 -28.13 -9.36 -21.67
N LEU A 551 -27.20 -8.68 -22.35
CA LEU A 551 -25.76 -8.87 -22.16
C LEU A 551 -25.34 -8.42 -20.76
N PHE A 552 -25.86 -7.28 -20.30
CA PHE A 552 -25.64 -6.77 -18.96
C PHE A 552 -26.11 -7.76 -17.89
N ALA A 553 -27.32 -8.31 -18.02
CA ALA A 553 -27.85 -9.32 -17.11
C ALA A 553 -26.98 -10.58 -17.07
N HIS A 554 -26.54 -11.06 -18.25
CA HIS A 554 -25.61 -12.18 -18.36
C HIS A 554 -24.29 -11.89 -17.66
N CYS A 555 -23.69 -10.71 -17.84
CA CYS A 555 -22.46 -10.32 -17.15
C CYS A 555 -22.64 -10.19 -15.63
N ALA A 556 -23.71 -9.53 -15.17
CA ALA A 556 -24.02 -9.33 -13.75
C ALA A 556 -24.24 -10.67 -13.04
N SER A 557 -24.79 -11.67 -13.74
CA SER A 557 -24.96 -13.01 -13.19
C SER A 557 -23.66 -13.64 -12.70
N PHE A 558 -22.52 -13.40 -13.35
CA PHE A 558 -21.22 -13.95 -12.93
C PHE A 558 -20.72 -13.41 -11.59
N ALA A 559 -21.30 -12.31 -11.09
CA ALA A 559 -20.96 -11.72 -9.81
C ALA A 559 -21.79 -12.26 -8.62
N VAL A 560 -22.88 -13.00 -8.86
CA VAL A 560 -23.72 -13.53 -7.76
C VAL A 560 -22.97 -14.62 -6.99
N ASN A 561 -22.78 -14.46 -5.69
CA ASN A 561 -22.17 -15.47 -4.81
C ASN A 561 -23.13 -15.85 -3.67
N ALA A 562 -23.72 -17.04 -3.73
CA ALA A 562 -24.58 -17.60 -2.68
C ALA A 562 -23.96 -18.86 -2.07
N LEU A 563 -22.62 -19.00 -2.11
CA LEU A 563 -21.86 -20.15 -1.61
C LEU A 563 -21.71 -20.08 -0.08
N TYR A 564 -21.83 -21.22 0.62
CA TYR A 564 -21.43 -21.37 2.01
C TYR A 564 -19.96 -21.79 2.07
N GLU A 565 -19.18 -21.05 2.85
CA GLU A 565 -17.77 -21.32 3.08
C GLU A 565 -17.54 -21.45 4.59
N PRO A 566 -17.03 -22.58 5.09
CA PRO A 566 -16.75 -22.71 6.51
C PRO A 566 -15.64 -21.74 6.92
N ALA A 567 -15.91 -20.94 7.95
CA ALA A 567 -14.90 -20.08 8.56
C ALA A 567 -13.89 -20.95 9.31
N SER A 568 -12.83 -21.39 8.63
CA SER A 568 -11.77 -22.21 9.22
C SER A 568 -10.62 -21.34 9.72
N ARG A 569 -10.13 -21.63 10.93
CA ARG A 569 -8.96 -20.96 11.56
C ARG A 569 -7.67 -21.01 10.72
N TYR A 570 -7.61 -21.88 9.70
CA TYR A 570 -6.44 -22.07 8.84
C TYR A 570 -6.50 -21.31 7.50
N ASN A 571 -7.66 -20.75 7.11
CA ASN A 571 -7.76 -19.90 5.93
C ASN A 571 -7.46 -18.45 6.32
N GLN A 572 -6.26 -17.97 5.97
CA GLN A 572 -5.84 -16.57 6.15
C GLN A 572 -6.55 -15.61 5.15
N GLY A 573 -7.86 -15.76 4.96
CA GLY A 573 -8.69 -14.94 4.09
C GLY A 573 -9.78 -14.18 4.86
N PRO A 574 -10.45 -13.18 4.26
CA PRO A 574 -11.37 -12.26 4.93
C PRO A 574 -12.77 -12.83 5.24
N VAL A 575 -12.96 -14.16 5.20
CA VAL A 575 -14.29 -14.79 5.30
C VAL A 575 -14.62 -15.09 6.76
N THR A 576 -15.62 -14.41 7.31
CA THR A 576 -16.11 -14.61 8.69
C THR A 576 -17.47 -15.32 8.68
N THR A 577 -17.82 -15.99 9.78
CA THR A 577 -19.15 -16.63 9.93
C THR A 577 -20.29 -15.62 9.70
N HIS A 578 -20.10 -14.37 10.13
CA HIS A 578 -21.08 -13.30 9.94
C HIS A 578 -21.21 -12.91 8.46
N SER A 579 -20.10 -12.73 7.72
CA SER A 579 -20.17 -12.37 6.31
C SER A 579 -20.77 -13.48 5.44
N VAL A 580 -20.50 -14.75 5.76
CA VAL A 580 -21.15 -15.90 5.09
C VAL A 580 -22.65 -15.92 5.35
N ARG A 581 -23.08 -15.71 6.59
CA ARG A 581 -24.51 -15.65 6.94
C ARG A 581 -25.22 -14.50 6.22
N SER A 582 -24.70 -13.28 6.31
CA SER A 582 -25.29 -12.12 5.65
C SER A 582 -25.38 -12.30 4.14
N ARG A 583 -24.38 -12.92 3.51
CA ARG A 583 -24.39 -13.23 2.07
C ARG A 583 -25.51 -14.20 1.71
N LEU A 584 -25.72 -15.24 2.51
CA LEU A 584 -26.81 -16.21 2.29
C LEU A 584 -28.18 -15.56 2.49
N ASP A 585 -28.36 -14.74 3.53
CA ASP A 585 -29.61 -14.01 3.78
C ASP A 585 -29.96 -13.08 2.59
N GLN A 586 -28.96 -12.44 1.98
CA GLN A 586 -29.18 -11.64 0.78
C GLN A 586 -29.42 -12.46 -0.49
N ALA A 587 -28.80 -13.64 -0.59
CA ALA A 587 -29.14 -14.58 -1.65
C ALA A 587 -30.59 -15.08 -1.52
N ASP A 588 -31.15 -15.19 -0.31
CA ASP A 588 -32.57 -15.46 -0.08
C ASP A 588 -33.47 -14.32 -0.58
N VAL A 589 -33.08 -13.06 -0.37
CA VAL A 589 -33.80 -11.91 -0.93
C VAL A 589 -33.78 -11.95 -2.46
N LEU A 590 -32.61 -12.17 -3.07
CA LEU A 590 -32.48 -12.25 -4.52
C LEU A 590 -33.28 -13.43 -5.10
N ALA A 591 -33.23 -14.60 -4.45
CA ALA A 591 -33.96 -15.79 -4.86
C ALA A 591 -35.48 -15.57 -4.86
N ARG A 592 -36.01 -14.84 -3.87
CA ARG A 592 -37.43 -14.46 -3.82
C ARG A 592 -37.79 -13.46 -4.92
N ALA A 593 -36.95 -12.45 -5.13
CA ALA A 593 -37.20 -11.42 -6.14
C ALA A 593 -37.26 -12.01 -7.57
N ILE A 594 -36.46 -13.05 -7.86
CA ILE A 594 -36.46 -13.72 -9.16
C ILE A 594 -37.41 -14.94 -9.24
N GLY A 595 -38.04 -15.33 -8.13
CA GLY A 595 -38.91 -16.50 -8.07
C GLY A 595 -38.18 -17.83 -8.29
N LEU A 596 -36.97 -17.99 -7.74
CA LEU A 596 -36.15 -19.19 -7.93
C LEU A 596 -36.80 -20.43 -7.27
N ASP A 597 -37.13 -21.43 -8.08
CA ASP A 597 -37.59 -22.75 -7.63
C ASP A 597 -36.54 -23.82 -7.98
N MET A 598 -35.93 -24.41 -6.95
CA MET A 598 -34.88 -25.43 -7.13
C MET A 598 -35.41 -26.75 -7.72
N VAL A 599 -36.70 -27.07 -7.56
CA VAL A 599 -37.34 -28.24 -8.18
C VAL A 599 -37.52 -27.97 -9.67
N GLN A 600 -37.99 -26.79 -10.06
CA GLN A 600 -38.07 -26.38 -11.47
C GLN A 600 -36.70 -26.27 -12.13
N ALA A 601 -35.67 -25.86 -11.37
CA ALA A 601 -34.28 -25.90 -11.82
C ALA A 601 -33.71 -27.32 -11.98
N GLY A 602 -34.51 -28.36 -11.71
CA GLY A 602 -34.19 -29.76 -11.97
C GLY A 602 -33.49 -30.48 -10.81
N TRP A 603 -33.44 -29.89 -9.61
CA TRP A 603 -32.86 -30.55 -8.44
C TRP A 603 -33.84 -31.53 -7.80
N ARG A 604 -33.36 -32.74 -7.48
CA ARG A 604 -34.10 -33.75 -6.71
C ARG A 604 -33.15 -34.61 -5.87
N PRO A 605 -33.58 -35.13 -4.72
CA PRO A 605 -32.72 -35.94 -3.85
C PRO A 605 -32.49 -37.33 -4.48
N THR A 606 -31.23 -37.70 -4.68
CA THR A 606 -30.80 -39.02 -5.17
C THR A 606 -29.83 -39.67 -4.19
N VAL A 607 -29.57 -40.97 -4.36
CA VAL A 607 -28.52 -41.67 -3.59
C VAL A 607 -27.16 -41.00 -3.76
N GLU A 608 -26.84 -40.51 -4.95
CA GLU A 608 -25.52 -39.94 -5.26
C GLU A 608 -25.31 -38.54 -4.69
N ASN A 609 -26.35 -37.69 -4.70
CA ASN A 609 -26.23 -36.28 -4.35
C ASN A 609 -26.58 -35.96 -2.87
N TYR A 610 -27.46 -36.72 -2.22
CA TYR A 610 -27.93 -36.42 -0.86
C TYR A 610 -28.14 -37.67 0.00
N LEU A 611 -29.00 -38.60 -0.44
CA LEU A 611 -29.50 -39.70 0.39
C LEU A 611 -28.41 -40.71 0.80
N GLY A 612 -27.39 -40.93 -0.05
CA GLY A 612 -26.24 -41.78 0.30
C GLY A 612 -25.25 -41.11 1.26
N ARG A 613 -25.28 -39.78 1.37
CA ARG A 613 -24.30 -38.96 2.10
C ARG A 613 -24.74 -38.63 3.52
N VAL A 614 -26.05 -38.57 3.77
CA VAL A 614 -26.61 -38.28 5.10
C VAL A 614 -26.75 -39.54 5.97
N THR A 615 -27.03 -39.37 7.27
CA THR A 615 -27.21 -40.48 8.21
C THR A 615 -28.59 -41.12 8.05
N LYS A 616 -28.77 -42.37 8.50
CA LYS A 616 -30.08 -43.06 8.45
C LYS A 616 -31.23 -42.23 9.07
N PRO A 617 -31.05 -41.58 10.24
CA PRO A 617 -32.10 -40.71 10.80
C PRO A 617 -32.52 -39.56 9.87
N ARG A 618 -31.57 -38.93 9.17
CA ARG A 618 -31.86 -37.85 8.21
C ARG A 618 -32.59 -38.35 6.96
N ILE A 619 -32.30 -39.58 6.50
CA ILE A 619 -33.06 -40.21 5.39
C ILE A 619 -34.52 -40.42 5.83
N LEU A 620 -34.73 -40.92 7.05
CA LEU A 620 -36.07 -41.14 7.60
C LEU A 620 -36.83 -39.83 7.82
N GLU A 621 -36.15 -38.78 8.30
CA GLU A 621 -36.69 -37.44 8.45
C GLU A 621 -37.16 -36.86 7.11
N ALA A 622 -36.33 -36.94 6.06
CA ALA A 622 -36.70 -36.47 4.72
C ALA A 622 -37.95 -37.19 4.16
N VAL A 623 -38.00 -38.53 4.31
CA VAL A 623 -39.17 -39.31 3.85
C VAL A 623 -40.41 -39.02 4.70
N ARG A 624 -40.25 -38.80 6.01
CA ARG A 624 -41.33 -38.42 6.92
C ARG A 624 -41.92 -37.06 6.56
N GLU A 625 -41.08 -36.06 6.32
CA GLU A 625 -41.51 -34.71 5.91
C GLU A 625 -42.25 -34.75 4.57
N ALA A 626 -41.76 -35.54 3.61
CA ALA A 626 -42.32 -35.57 2.27
C ALA A 626 -43.57 -36.46 2.10
N LYS A 627 -43.65 -37.59 2.83
CA LYS A 627 -44.63 -38.66 2.61
C LYS A 627 -45.25 -39.22 3.91
N GLY A 628 -44.96 -38.62 5.07
CA GLY A 628 -45.55 -38.98 6.38
C GLY A 628 -44.87 -40.15 7.11
N GLU A 629 -45.20 -40.31 8.40
CA GLU A 629 -44.59 -41.30 9.31
C GLU A 629 -44.73 -42.75 8.82
N SER A 630 -45.87 -43.08 8.22
CA SER A 630 -46.13 -44.42 7.70
C SER A 630 -45.11 -44.84 6.63
N SER A 631 -44.65 -43.90 5.82
CA SER A 631 -43.68 -44.14 4.75
C SER A 631 -42.25 -44.29 5.30
N ALA A 632 -41.91 -43.55 6.37
CA ALA A 632 -40.64 -43.70 7.06
C ALA A 632 -40.52 -45.06 7.77
N GLY A 633 -41.60 -45.54 8.39
CA GLY A 633 -41.65 -46.87 9.02
C GLY A 633 -41.47 -48.04 8.05
N LEU A 634 -41.70 -47.86 6.75
CA LEU A 634 -41.47 -48.89 5.73
C LEU A 634 -39.98 -49.11 5.42
N ILE A 635 -39.11 -48.15 5.75
CA ILE A 635 -37.69 -48.18 5.38
C ILE A 635 -36.73 -48.17 6.58
N ASP A 636 -37.25 -48.05 7.82
CA ASP A 636 -36.47 -47.89 9.06
C ASP A 636 -35.50 -49.05 9.35
N HIS A 637 -35.92 -50.28 9.05
CA HIS A 637 -35.21 -51.53 9.27
C HIS A 637 -34.16 -51.82 8.19
N LEU A 638 -34.16 -51.05 7.10
CA LEU A 638 -33.24 -51.26 5.98
C LEU A 638 -31.80 -50.84 6.32
N LYS A 639 -30.84 -51.47 5.64
CA LYS A 639 -29.43 -51.04 5.68
C LYS A 639 -29.27 -49.72 4.92
N LYS A 640 -28.25 -48.91 5.25
CA LYS A 640 -28.13 -47.50 4.79
C LYS A 640 -28.22 -47.37 3.26
N THR A 641 -27.55 -48.25 2.53
CA THR A 641 -27.54 -48.25 1.06
C THR A 641 -28.91 -48.57 0.46
N ASP A 642 -29.64 -49.50 1.07
CA ASP A 642 -30.96 -49.94 0.59
C ASP A 642 -32.04 -48.91 1.00
N MET A 643 -31.91 -48.35 2.20
CA MET A 643 -32.72 -47.24 2.70
C MET A 643 -32.61 -46.01 1.80
N ALA A 644 -31.39 -45.65 1.36
CA ALA A 644 -31.19 -44.51 0.46
C ALA A 644 -31.83 -44.74 -0.92
N ARG A 645 -31.76 -45.96 -1.47
CA ARG A 645 -32.39 -46.30 -2.76
C ARG A 645 -33.91 -46.28 -2.69
N GLU A 646 -34.48 -46.82 -1.61
CA GLU A 646 -35.93 -46.80 -1.43
C GLU A 646 -36.45 -45.39 -1.12
N ALA A 647 -35.69 -44.59 -0.36
CA ALA A 647 -35.99 -43.18 -0.15
C ALA A 647 -35.96 -42.36 -1.45
N GLU A 648 -35.02 -42.62 -2.36
CA GLU A 648 -34.98 -41.97 -3.68
C GLU A 648 -36.27 -42.24 -4.47
N ARG A 649 -36.75 -43.49 -4.47
CA ARG A 649 -38.01 -43.88 -5.12
C ARG A 649 -39.23 -43.19 -4.48
N LEU A 650 -39.26 -43.11 -3.15
CA LEU A 650 -40.37 -42.48 -2.42
C LEU A 650 -40.41 -40.95 -2.60
N LEU A 651 -39.25 -40.32 -2.78
CA LEU A 651 -39.11 -38.86 -2.90
C LEU A 651 -39.22 -38.35 -4.35
N GLU A 652 -39.14 -39.22 -5.36
CA GLU A 652 -39.04 -38.85 -6.79
C GLU A 652 -40.10 -37.83 -7.26
N SER A 653 -41.34 -37.92 -6.77
CA SER A 653 -42.45 -37.02 -7.13
C SER A 653 -42.92 -36.13 -5.98
N SER A 654 -42.13 -36.01 -4.92
CA SER A 654 -42.52 -35.26 -3.71
C SER A 654 -42.28 -33.76 -3.80
N GLY A 655 -41.38 -33.31 -4.69
CA GLY A 655 -40.89 -31.93 -4.70
C GLY A 655 -40.07 -31.57 -3.45
N TRP A 656 -39.70 -32.56 -2.62
CA TRP A 656 -38.99 -32.31 -1.38
C TRP A 656 -37.56 -31.83 -1.63
N LEU A 657 -37.15 -30.80 -0.87
CA LEU A 657 -35.83 -30.20 -0.90
C LEU A 657 -35.19 -30.24 0.50
N PRO A 658 -33.86 -30.45 0.63
CA PRO A 658 -33.11 -30.21 1.86
C PRO A 658 -33.16 -28.74 2.27
N GLU A 659 -33.04 -28.48 3.58
CA GLU A 659 -33.11 -27.15 4.19
C GLU A 659 -32.33 -26.03 3.46
N PRO A 660 -31.04 -26.19 3.06
CA PRO A 660 -30.30 -25.11 2.39
C PRO A 660 -30.81 -24.74 0.98
N LEU A 661 -31.65 -25.58 0.38
CA LEU A 661 -32.26 -25.36 -0.93
C LEU A 661 -33.71 -24.87 -0.83
N ARG A 662 -34.28 -24.83 0.38
CA ARG A 662 -35.60 -24.25 0.63
C ARG A 662 -35.46 -22.72 0.66
N LEU A 663 -36.47 -22.03 0.17
CA LEU A 663 -36.64 -20.62 0.48
C LEU A 663 -37.20 -20.55 1.90
N ALA A 664 -36.55 -19.81 2.80
CA ALA A 664 -37.07 -19.60 4.14
C ALA A 664 -38.42 -18.83 4.03
N ASP A 665 -39.52 -19.51 4.35
CA ASP A 665 -40.83 -18.88 4.43
C ASP A 665 -40.88 -17.92 5.62
N VAL A 666 -41.33 -16.69 5.38
CA VAL A 666 -41.60 -15.68 6.43
C VAL A 666 -42.74 -16.13 7.36
N ALA A 667 -43.43 -17.24 7.06
CA ALA A 667 -44.55 -17.79 7.81
C ALA A 667 -44.13 -18.80 8.91
N SER A 668 -43.02 -18.56 9.60
CA SER A 668 -42.66 -19.27 10.84
C SER A 668 -42.36 -18.29 11.97
N ALA A 669 -43.25 -17.31 12.16
CA ALA A 669 -43.46 -16.74 13.49
C ALA A 669 -44.14 -17.83 14.36
N PRO A 670 -43.83 -17.95 15.67
CA PRO A 670 -44.49 -18.92 16.51
C PRO A 670 -45.99 -18.63 16.50
N ALA A 671 -46.79 -19.66 16.23
CA ALA A 671 -48.24 -19.59 16.29
C ALA A 671 -48.66 -19.17 17.71
N GLU A 672 -49.05 -17.90 17.85
CA GLU A 672 -49.90 -17.47 18.95
C GLU A 672 -51.23 -18.21 18.82
N GLN A 673 -51.64 -18.81 19.93
CA GLN A 673 -52.83 -19.62 20.08
C GLN A 673 -54.08 -18.87 19.61
N GLU A 674 -54.91 -19.57 18.85
CA GLU A 674 -56.26 -19.15 18.49
C GLU A 674 -57.04 -18.71 19.74
N GLY A 675 -57.25 -17.40 19.86
CA GLY A 675 -58.22 -16.77 20.74
C GLY A 675 -59.35 -16.17 19.91
N GLU A 676 -60.52 -16.79 20.03
CA GLU A 676 -61.87 -16.41 19.60
C GLU A 676 -62.09 -15.06 18.87
N ALA A 677 -62.78 -15.18 17.74
CA ALA A 677 -63.34 -14.10 16.95
C ALA A 677 -64.19 -13.10 17.78
N SER A 678 -63.82 -11.82 17.74
CA SER A 678 -64.72 -10.71 18.03
C SER A 678 -64.84 -9.79 16.81
N VAL A 679 -66.00 -9.89 16.19
CA VAL A 679 -66.70 -9.00 15.25
C VAL A 679 -66.15 -7.56 15.14
N LEU A 680 -65.79 -7.15 13.92
CA LEU A 680 -65.48 -5.76 13.55
C LEU A 680 -66.71 -4.85 13.69
N PRO A 681 -66.56 -3.57 14.10
CA PRO A 681 -67.69 -2.65 14.24
C PRO A 681 -68.38 -2.29 12.93
N GLU A 682 -69.70 -2.22 12.99
CA GLU A 682 -70.74 -2.01 11.96
C GLU A 682 -70.74 -0.63 11.27
N PHE A 683 -69.59 0.03 11.11
CA PHE A 683 -69.52 1.38 10.50
C PHE A 683 -68.85 1.41 9.11
N LEU A 684 -68.23 0.32 8.66
CA LEU A 684 -67.48 0.29 7.38
C LEU A 684 -67.93 -0.83 6.42
N ALA A 685 -69.08 -1.45 6.66
CA ALA A 685 -69.73 -2.35 5.71
C ALA A 685 -70.93 -1.65 5.07
N ASP A 686 -71.14 -1.94 3.79
CA ASP A 686 -72.16 -1.48 2.85
C ASP A 686 -71.86 -0.16 2.10
N ASP A 687 -71.96 -0.09 0.78
CA ASP A 687 -72.15 -1.14 -0.24
C ASP A 687 -71.92 -0.56 -1.63
N GLU A 688 -71.47 -1.44 -2.52
CA GLU A 688 -71.85 -1.61 -3.93
C GLU A 688 -71.74 -0.45 -4.94
N ASP A 689 -70.75 -0.59 -5.84
CA ASP A 689 -70.95 -0.96 -7.25
C ASP A 689 -72.14 -0.32 -8.02
N ARG A 690 -71.85 0.58 -8.97
CA ARG A 690 -71.90 0.31 -10.44
C ARG A 690 -71.93 1.55 -11.35
N ASP A 691 -71.17 1.37 -12.43
CA ASP A 691 -71.47 1.71 -13.83
C ASP A 691 -71.30 3.14 -14.41
N ALA A 692 -70.33 3.18 -15.33
CA ALA A 692 -70.47 3.54 -16.75
C ALA A 692 -70.29 4.99 -17.25
N ALA A 693 -69.26 5.11 -18.11
CA ALA A 693 -69.27 5.68 -19.46
C ALA A 693 -69.15 7.21 -19.71
N ALA A 694 -68.00 7.55 -20.30
CA ALA A 694 -67.82 8.23 -21.60
C ALA A 694 -67.99 9.77 -21.77
N HIS A 695 -67.16 10.26 -22.70
CA HIS A 695 -67.09 11.57 -23.38
C HIS A 695 -66.33 12.70 -22.66
N GLU A 696 -65.12 13.04 -23.14
CA GLU A 696 -64.82 14.07 -24.16
C GLU A 696 -65.14 15.48 -23.66
N ASP A 697 -64.11 16.30 -23.39
CA ASP A 697 -63.59 17.25 -24.37
C ASP A 697 -62.43 18.07 -23.79
N ARG A 698 -61.44 18.37 -24.64
CA ARG A 698 -60.44 19.41 -24.39
C ARG A 698 -61.10 20.79 -24.52
N PRO A 699 -60.47 21.84 -23.95
CA PRO A 699 -59.81 22.74 -24.89
C PRO A 699 -58.41 23.16 -24.47
N GLN A 700 -57.63 23.36 -25.51
CA GLN A 700 -56.28 23.88 -25.60
C GLN A 700 -56.34 25.40 -25.79
N LEU A 701 -55.53 26.16 -25.03
CA LEU A 701 -55.06 27.54 -25.28
C LEU A 701 -53.96 27.78 -24.23
N ASP A 702 -52.91 28.57 -24.42
CA ASP A 702 -52.03 28.92 -25.53
C ASP A 702 -50.83 29.60 -24.85
N ALA A 703 -49.65 29.58 -25.47
CA ALA A 703 -48.42 30.16 -24.92
C ALA A 703 -48.43 31.71 -24.90
N ALA A 704 -47.82 32.31 -23.88
CA ALA A 704 -46.90 33.47 -23.95
C ALA A 704 -46.66 34.07 -22.54
N GLU A 705 -45.48 33.86 -21.96
CA GLU A 705 -44.41 34.86 -21.73
C GLU A 705 -43.16 34.18 -21.16
#